data_AF-A0A933V2F0-F1
#
_entry.id   AF-A0A933V2F0-F1
#
_cell.length_a   1.000
_cell.length_b   1.000
_cell.length_c   1.000
_cell.angle_alpha   90.00
_cell.angle_beta   90.00
_cell.angle_gamma   90.00
#
_symmetry.space_group_name_H-M   'P 1'
#
loop_
_entity.id
_entity.type
_entity.pdbx_description
1 polymer ?
#
loop_
_entity_poly.entity_id
_entity_poly.type
_entity_poly.pdbx_seq_one_letter_code
_entity_poly.pdbx_strand_id
1 'polypeptide(L)'
;MKQFIALMLAVGSLTAAVIDFERDDKDAYTLSDGLASVTSSGAVAGTKSLLIDTTATGGEWNSCFKTARGALAAGGEYRISFTVKILSADDDSFVHCLIRQLDVSGHEADLGVFNVKDVGKETKVSMKFKIPAGKDGYALQIHTRKKVRALVDDIVIDTVKPSTVAASFDFEQEPGVTLVEGRATVTDKGAISGARSVLIDTMSSSAEWNPCVMTPQGTFKPGTDYLISLNVKLIEAASNCYVHILMRPLDEPGPKLDIARMDVKDVGAVKRIRLKCRIQADKTTQALQIHTHNKVRALIDDIVVIEGTGERFIPVTEKPSAYTGTLSLPNGSPEFTIDLPRSKGTTASVADFGASIASEDNLQAFNNAINHCRSNGISKLIVPKGVYRFTNNSPMRFERLSDFEFDAQGSEFIWLKTRNQCIDIVTSERIMLRNFFVDWDWSKDPLGSVVSVEAIGPEGAYVDLKFIHYTDFPRKDVRIGILEGLDPTTMSVGFEGSFDIGHEFFRRADSKRASYEWLSGNRMRLNAYSDGAKSTYAKRVKPGDLFRIRHYVYDMPGITMYANTNLTLSNVTIYGVPSHAFVTSGEQHHWQFLNTHIRKRPGSTHPITCTADHHHIAQSLGYYKMDGCEFSFGGDDCLNVHDTTGFAFKTGADTLTTKNMSVAGLRPGDHLELRNDDYSPTGTVLTLKEKKGPGDKEHPNELIFESPIPEQRTSGFILFNKRYNSENIIVRNCYFHDNRARGLLLLGRNITVESNRFFHTQMGAIKIETGYTFNVWSEGYGVSNVIIRSNLFENANPYRCFPAEKHPIIYISVYLKSDPSVEKTTYPILKDILIDNNMFITTPGVITYVCSASNVTIRNNTIRNPETGKENLPHRGAVGASYASDVKVIGNTWVRSPYAPNMGVYADVETTSGIVVEGNTVVDR
;
A
#
# COMPACT_ATOMS: atom_id res chain seq x y z
N MET A 1 44.85 -19.28 -10.51
CA MET A 1 43.86 -20.00 -9.67
C MET A 1 43.83 -19.54 -8.20
N LYS A 2 44.96 -19.23 -7.54
CA LYS A 2 44.97 -18.70 -6.16
C LYS A 2 44.61 -17.20 -5.99
N GLN A 3 44.52 -16.44 -7.08
CA GLN A 3 44.10 -15.02 -7.07
C GLN A 3 42.59 -14.81 -7.31
N PHE A 4 41.83 -15.86 -7.67
CA PHE A 4 40.39 -15.75 -7.95
C PHE A 4 39.52 -15.85 -6.67
N ILE A 5 40.07 -16.39 -5.58
CA ILE A 5 39.39 -16.50 -4.27
C ILE A 5 39.53 -15.19 -3.46
N ALA A 6 40.60 -14.42 -3.67
CA ALA A 6 40.81 -13.16 -2.98
C ALA A 6 39.86 -12.04 -3.45
N LEU A 7 39.32 -12.12 -4.68
CA LEU A 7 38.40 -11.12 -5.21
C LEU A 7 36.95 -11.31 -4.73
N MET A 8 36.56 -12.52 -4.31
CA MET A 8 35.25 -12.77 -3.69
C MET A 8 35.18 -12.29 -2.23
N LEU A 9 36.31 -12.15 -1.55
CA LEU A 9 36.36 -11.65 -0.17
C LEU A 9 36.38 -10.11 -0.08
N ALA A 10 36.55 -9.41 -1.20
CA ALA A 10 36.62 -7.94 -1.27
C ALA A 10 35.31 -7.26 -1.70
N VAL A 11 34.24 -8.03 -1.92
CA VAL A 11 32.90 -7.49 -2.23
C VAL A 11 31.94 -8.04 -1.17
N GLY A 12 31.45 -7.18 -0.28
CA GLY A 12 30.64 -7.54 0.89
C GLY A 12 29.23 -8.07 0.58
N SER A 13 29.13 -9.22 -0.10
CA SER A 13 27.89 -10.00 -0.22
C SER A 13 27.94 -11.20 0.73
N LEU A 14 27.48 -10.99 1.97
CA LEU A 14 27.24 -12.06 2.93
C LEU A 14 25.93 -12.76 2.57
N THR A 15 26.02 -13.97 2.00
CA THR A 15 24.86 -14.82 1.67
C THR A 15 24.56 -15.76 2.85
N ALA A 16 23.28 -16.03 3.10
CA ALA A 16 22.86 -17.06 4.04
C ALA A 16 23.25 -18.45 3.51
N ALA A 17 23.78 -19.32 4.38
CA ALA A 17 24.06 -20.71 4.04
C ALA A 17 22.84 -21.57 4.40
N VAL A 18 22.27 -22.29 3.43
CA VAL A 18 21.16 -23.23 3.65
C VAL A 18 21.71 -24.64 3.51
N ILE A 19 21.46 -25.48 4.49
CA ILE A 19 21.75 -26.92 4.42
C ILE A 19 20.50 -27.61 3.93
N ASP A 20 20.54 -28.00 2.66
CA ASP A 20 19.46 -28.64 1.94
C ASP A 20 19.78 -30.14 1.78
N PHE A 21 19.01 -30.98 2.48
CA PHE A 21 19.19 -32.43 2.43
C PHE A 21 18.75 -33.05 1.09
N GLU A 22 18.09 -32.29 0.23
CA GLU A 22 17.74 -32.74 -1.13
C GLU A 22 18.97 -32.89 -2.03
N ARG A 23 19.96 -32.00 -1.84
CA ARG A 23 21.10 -31.81 -2.75
C ARG A 23 22.31 -32.69 -2.45
N ASP A 24 22.25 -33.52 -1.40
CA ASP A 24 23.35 -34.38 -0.93
C ASP A 24 24.69 -33.62 -0.83
N ASP A 25 24.63 -32.41 -0.25
CA ASP A 25 25.76 -31.48 -0.11
C ASP A 25 26.71 -31.92 1.01
N LYS A 26 27.44 -33.03 0.76
CA LYS A 26 28.30 -33.71 1.74
C LYS A 26 29.46 -32.86 2.26
N ASP A 27 29.77 -31.75 1.59
CA ASP A 27 30.81 -30.81 2.02
C ASP A 27 30.29 -29.78 3.04
N ALA A 28 28.97 -29.63 3.19
CA ALA A 28 28.35 -28.63 4.07
C ALA A 28 28.14 -29.12 5.53
N TYR A 29 28.14 -30.43 5.76
CA TYR A 29 27.91 -31.03 7.08
C TYR A 29 28.53 -32.42 7.20
N THR A 30 28.58 -32.93 8.42
CA THR A 30 29.04 -34.28 8.77
C THR A 30 27.97 -34.98 9.58
N LEU A 31 27.67 -36.23 9.20
CA LEU A 31 26.76 -37.11 9.93
C LEU A 31 27.59 -38.15 10.69
N SER A 32 27.12 -38.51 11.88
CA SER A 32 27.71 -39.63 12.61
C SER A 32 27.17 -40.95 12.09
N ASP A 33 28.08 -41.82 11.64
CA ASP A 33 27.75 -43.15 11.11
C ASP A 33 26.87 -43.95 12.08
N GLY A 34 25.76 -44.47 11.57
CA GLY A 34 24.81 -45.29 12.32
C GLY A 34 23.88 -44.52 13.26
N LEU A 35 24.05 -43.20 13.43
CA LEU A 35 23.20 -42.36 14.31
C LEU A 35 22.36 -41.36 13.53
N ALA A 36 22.84 -40.95 12.36
CA ALA A 36 22.14 -40.02 11.50
C ALA A 36 22.28 -40.41 10.02
N SER A 37 21.22 -40.19 9.26
CA SER A 37 21.18 -40.44 7.81
C SER A 37 20.17 -39.52 7.14
N VAL A 38 20.30 -39.28 5.85
CA VAL A 38 19.26 -38.58 5.08
C VAL A 38 18.19 -39.60 4.68
N THR A 39 16.92 -39.30 4.93
CA THR A 39 15.78 -40.18 4.61
C THR A 39 14.72 -39.46 3.80
N SER A 40 14.04 -40.19 2.91
CA SER A 40 12.83 -39.72 2.22
C SER A 40 11.53 -40.12 2.91
N SER A 41 11.60 -40.90 4.00
CA SER A 41 10.42 -41.40 4.71
C SER A 41 9.97 -40.41 5.78
N GLY A 42 8.83 -39.76 5.56
CA GLY A 42 8.17 -38.90 6.55
C GLY A 42 8.81 -37.52 6.71
N ALA A 43 9.51 -37.04 5.67
CA ALA A 43 10.22 -35.76 5.65
C ALA A 43 9.37 -34.59 6.18
N VAL A 44 10.02 -33.68 6.91
CA VAL A 44 9.38 -32.55 7.58
C VAL A 44 9.23 -31.35 6.63
N ALA A 45 10.17 -31.20 5.70
CA ALA A 45 10.07 -30.32 4.54
C ALA A 45 10.58 -31.06 3.30
N GLY A 46 10.18 -30.62 2.10
CA GLY A 46 10.65 -31.23 0.85
C GLY A 46 10.32 -32.73 0.69
N THR A 47 11.27 -33.47 0.11
CA THR A 47 11.24 -34.91 -0.11
C THR A 47 12.25 -35.71 0.73
N LYS A 48 13.20 -35.05 1.41
CA LYS A 48 14.23 -35.64 2.24
C LYS A 48 14.50 -34.77 3.47
N SER A 49 14.66 -35.42 4.63
CA SER A 49 15.11 -34.78 5.87
C SER A 49 16.28 -35.54 6.49
N LEU A 50 16.97 -34.91 7.43
CA LEU A 50 17.90 -35.61 8.31
C LEU A 50 17.11 -36.47 9.31
N LEU A 51 17.26 -37.78 9.22
CA LEU A 51 16.84 -38.73 10.24
C LEU A 51 17.96 -38.90 11.27
N ILE A 52 17.63 -38.58 12.52
CA ILE A 52 18.42 -38.97 13.70
C ILE A 52 17.74 -40.19 14.32
N ASP A 53 18.50 -41.27 14.51
CA ASP A 53 18.01 -42.48 15.17
C ASP A 53 19.06 -43.01 16.14
N THR A 54 18.88 -42.67 17.42
CA THR A 54 19.75 -43.10 18.51
C THR A 54 19.08 -44.16 19.39
N THR A 55 17.98 -44.76 18.93
CA THR A 55 17.19 -45.73 19.71
C THR A 55 17.97 -47.02 20.03
N ALA A 56 18.94 -47.38 19.19
CA ALA A 56 19.80 -48.54 19.35
C ALA A 56 21.06 -48.28 20.19
N THR A 57 21.32 -47.04 20.64
CA THR A 57 22.56 -46.72 21.36
C THR A 57 22.42 -46.90 22.88
N GLY A 58 23.54 -47.19 23.54
CA GLY A 58 23.66 -47.26 25.00
C GLY A 58 24.25 -46.00 25.65
N GLY A 59 24.59 -44.97 24.86
CA GLY A 59 25.26 -43.76 25.33
C GLY A 59 24.28 -42.72 25.89
N GLU A 60 24.67 -42.03 26.97
CA GLU A 60 23.86 -40.93 27.53
C GLU A 60 23.79 -39.72 26.58
N TRP A 61 24.85 -39.46 25.82
CA TRP A 61 24.92 -38.37 24.85
C TRP A 61 25.42 -38.87 23.51
N ASN A 62 24.70 -38.55 22.44
CA ASN A 62 24.97 -39.03 21.08
C ASN A 62 25.12 -37.84 20.14
N SER A 63 26.32 -37.61 19.60
CA SER A 63 26.55 -36.56 18.59
C SER A 63 26.11 -37.08 17.22
N CYS A 64 25.17 -36.41 16.56
CA CYS A 64 24.49 -36.95 15.37
C CYS A 64 24.81 -36.16 14.09
N PHE A 65 24.88 -34.84 14.19
CA PHE A 65 25.10 -33.94 13.05
C PHE A 65 25.98 -32.76 13.46
N LYS A 66 26.84 -32.31 12.54
CA LYS A 66 27.64 -31.08 12.68
C LYS A 66 27.75 -30.37 11.33
N THR A 67 27.69 -29.06 11.32
CA THR A 67 28.01 -28.28 10.10
C THR A 67 29.52 -28.26 9.85
N ALA A 68 29.92 -28.11 8.59
CA ALA A 68 31.33 -28.09 8.21
C ALA A 68 32.11 -26.92 8.87
N ARG A 69 33.42 -27.11 9.03
CA ARG A 69 34.32 -26.06 9.54
C ARG A 69 34.28 -24.86 8.60
N GLY A 70 34.02 -23.67 9.14
CA GLY A 70 33.91 -22.44 8.36
C GLY A 70 32.48 -22.04 7.99
N ALA A 71 31.47 -22.88 8.28
CA ALA A 71 30.06 -22.48 8.16
C ALA A 71 29.70 -21.28 9.06
N LEU A 72 30.44 -21.10 10.17
CA LEU A 72 30.34 -19.97 11.08
C LEU A 72 31.74 -19.34 11.24
N ALA A 73 31.98 -18.23 10.53
CA ALA A 73 33.25 -17.49 10.59
C ALA A 73 33.38 -16.67 11.88
N ALA A 74 34.62 -16.53 12.39
CA ALA A 74 34.92 -15.75 13.58
C ALA A 74 34.46 -14.28 13.46
N GLY A 75 33.94 -13.74 14.56
CA GLY A 75 33.43 -12.36 14.63
C GLY A 75 32.08 -12.14 13.96
N GLY A 76 31.55 -13.12 13.21
CA GLY A 76 30.23 -13.04 12.59
C GLY A 76 29.09 -13.17 13.60
N GLU A 77 27.98 -12.50 13.31
CA GLU A 77 26.71 -12.66 14.02
C GLU A 77 25.74 -13.45 13.14
N TYR A 78 25.09 -14.45 13.73
CA TYR A 78 24.30 -15.42 12.97
C TYR A 78 22.93 -15.62 13.62
N ARG A 79 21.94 -15.89 12.76
CA ARG A 79 20.68 -16.51 13.16
C ARG A 79 20.61 -17.87 12.46
N ILE A 80 20.49 -18.94 13.25
CA ILE A 80 20.23 -20.28 12.74
C ILE A 80 18.78 -20.62 13.00
N SER A 81 18.05 -21.10 12.00
CA SER A 81 16.72 -21.67 12.16
C SER A 81 16.60 -23.03 11.49
N PHE A 82 15.77 -23.92 12.05
CA PHE A 82 15.44 -25.24 11.50
C PHE A 82 14.18 -25.80 12.15
N THR A 83 13.62 -26.86 11.58
CA THR A 83 12.46 -27.57 12.13
C THR A 83 12.89 -28.93 12.65
N VAL A 84 12.40 -29.32 13.84
CA VAL A 84 12.61 -30.63 14.44
C VAL A 84 11.27 -31.30 14.71
N LYS A 85 11.12 -32.57 14.32
CA LYS A 85 9.98 -33.42 14.65
C LYS A 85 10.45 -34.69 15.34
N ILE A 86 10.19 -34.83 16.63
CA ILE A 86 10.53 -36.05 17.36
C ILE A 86 9.46 -37.10 17.08
N LEU A 87 9.87 -38.23 16.52
CA LEU A 87 8.99 -39.36 16.19
C LEU A 87 8.77 -40.27 17.41
N SER A 88 9.82 -40.52 18.18
CA SER A 88 9.78 -41.29 19.43
C SER A 88 10.97 -40.96 20.32
N ALA A 89 10.79 -41.02 21.65
CA ALA A 89 11.84 -40.79 22.64
C ALA A 89 11.52 -41.54 23.94
N ASP A 90 12.55 -42.02 24.65
CA ASP A 90 12.41 -42.57 26.02
C ASP A 90 12.27 -41.45 27.05
N ASP A 91 11.89 -41.80 28.30
CA ASP A 91 11.83 -40.85 29.41
C ASP A 91 13.16 -40.10 29.62
N ASP A 92 13.04 -38.77 29.79
CA ASP A 92 14.14 -37.80 29.86
C ASP A 92 15.04 -37.69 28.61
N SER A 93 14.63 -38.27 27.47
CA SER A 93 15.37 -38.16 26.20
C SER A 93 14.93 -36.93 25.41
N PHE A 94 15.86 -36.31 24.69
CA PHE A 94 15.57 -35.11 23.89
C PHE A 94 16.61 -34.85 22.80
N VAL A 95 16.22 -34.06 21.78
CA VAL A 95 17.16 -33.52 20.80
C VAL A 95 17.82 -32.27 21.39
N HIS A 96 19.14 -32.25 21.41
CA HIS A 96 19.98 -31.21 21.98
C HIS A 96 20.73 -30.48 20.86
N CYS A 97 20.33 -29.25 20.58
CA CYS A 97 20.93 -28.43 19.54
C CYS A 97 21.85 -27.40 20.19
N LEU A 98 23.07 -27.25 19.68
CA LEU A 98 24.06 -26.36 20.29
C LEU A 98 25.03 -25.75 19.28
N ILE A 99 25.62 -24.62 19.65
CA ILE A 99 26.68 -23.95 18.90
C ILE A 99 27.98 -24.07 19.69
N ARG A 100 28.93 -24.86 19.18
CA ARG A 100 30.22 -25.11 19.84
C ARG A 100 31.35 -25.23 18.83
N GLN A 101 32.54 -24.85 19.26
CA GLN A 101 33.78 -25.13 18.54
C GLN A 101 33.97 -26.65 18.35
N LEU A 102 34.27 -27.07 17.12
CA LEU A 102 34.35 -28.50 16.74
C LEU A 102 35.33 -29.32 17.57
N ASP A 103 36.39 -28.68 18.08
CA ASP A 103 37.52 -29.32 18.76
C ASP A 103 37.43 -29.25 20.31
N VAL A 104 36.30 -28.80 20.85
CA VAL A 104 36.11 -28.62 22.31
C VAL A 104 35.05 -29.60 22.84
N SER A 105 35.37 -30.27 23.95
CA SER A 105 34.45 -31.10 24.73
C SER A 105 34.09 -30.41 26.05
N GLY A 106 32.80 -30.19 26.30
CA GLY A 106 32.29 -29.54 27.53
C GLY A 106 31.33 -28.39 27.24
N HIS A 107 30.40 -28.12 28.17
CA HIS A 107 29.31 -27.14 27.98
C HIS A 107 29.76 -25.68 28.14
N GLU A 108 30.95 -25.42 28.69
CA GLU A 108 31.44 -24.06 28.97
C GLU A 108 31.75 -23.25 27.70
N ALA A 109 31.83 -23.90 26.54
CA ALA A 109 32.09 -23.26 25.25
C ALA A 109 30.84 -23.15 24.35
N ASP A 110 29.64 -23.44 24.89
CA ASP A 110 28.39 -23.38 24.14
C ASP A 110 27.90 -21.93 24.02
N LEU A 111 27.76 -21.42 22.79
CA LEU A 111 27.25 -20.05 22.52
C LEU A 111 25.72 -19.98 22.40
N GLY A 112 25.06 -21.13 22.32
CA GLY A 112 23.61 -21.24 22.22
C GLY A 112 23.21 -22.70 22.35
N VAL A 113 22.14 -22.97 23.09
CA VAL A 113 21.63 -24.31 23.37
C VAL A 113 20.10 -24.29 23.30
N PHE A 114 19.52 -25.28 22.63
CA PHE A 114 18.08 -25.48 22.59
C PHE A 114 17.73 -26.98 22.68
N ASN A 115 16.76 -27.31 23.52
CA ASN A 115 16.31 -28.69 23.74
C ASN A 115 14.88 -28.87 23.22
N VAL A 116 14.67 -29.85 22.36
CA VAL A 116 13.33 -30.23 21.87
C VAL A 116 12.91 -31.51 22.57
N LYS A 117 11.75 -31.50 23.23
CA LYS A 117 11.23 -32.63 24.02
C LYS A 117 9.87 -33.16 23.54
N ASP A 118 9.09 -32.33 22.84
CA ASP A 118 7.72 -32.66 22.46
C ASP A 118 7.70 -33.73 21.35
N VAL A 119 7.21 -34.93 21.68
CA VAL A 119 7.04 -36.04 20.73
C VAL A 119 5.79 -35.80 19.86
N GLY A 120 5.91 -36.03 18.56
CA GLY A 120 4.82 -35.94 17.59
C GLY A 120 4.53 -34.54 17.03
N LYS A 121 5.13 -33.49 17.61
CA LYS A 121 4.94 -32.10 17.19
C LYS A 121 6.15 -31.57 16.40
N GLU A 122 5.88 -30.81 15.35
CA GLU A 122 6.89 -30.03 14.65
C GLU A 122 7.25 -28.78 15.45
N THR A 123 8.52 -28.66 15.81
CA THR A 123 9.05 -27.56 16.61
C THR A 123 10.05 -26.78 15.77
N LYS A 124 9.74 -25.51 15.50
CA LYS A 124 10.69 -24.59 14.86
C LYS A 124 11.67 -24.07 15.89
N VAL A 125 12.95 -24.31 15.67
CA VAL A 125 14.06 -23.82 16.48
C VAL A 125 14.67 -22.61 15.78
N SER A 126 14.94 -21.55 16.54
CA SER A 126 15.66 -20.38 16.05
C SER A 126 16.61 -19.88 17.14
N MET A 127 17.90 -19.75 16.81
CA MET A 127 18.95 -19.32 17.72
C MET A 127 19.69 -18.13 17.11
N LYS A 128 19.92 -17.07 17.89
CA LYS A 128 20.76 -15.93 17.51
C LYS A 128 22.00 -15.91 18.39
N PHE A 129 23.18 -15.78 17.80
CA PHE A 129 24.45 -15.81 18.53
C PHE A 129 25.55 -15.08 17.75
N LYS A 130 26.62 -14.73 18.46
CA LYS A 130 27.81 -14.08 17.89
C LYS A 130 29.03 -14.95 18.16
N ILE A 131 29.79 -15.24 17.11
CA ILE A 131 31.06 -15.97 17.25
C ILE A 131 32.12 -14.99 17.79
N PRO A 132 32.84 -15.31 18.88
CA PRO A 132 33.91 -14.46 19.39
C PRO A 132 34.96 -14.15 18.31
N ALA A 133 35.45 -12.91 18.28
CA ALA A 133 36.47 -12.49 17.34
C ALA A 133 37.76 -13.33 17.52
N GLY A 134 38.38 -13.75 16.42
CA GLY A 134 39.60 -14.57 16.44
C GLY A 134 39.43 -16.01 16.93
N LYS A 135 38.19 -16.49 17.10
CA LYS A 135 37.88 -17.87 17.48
C LYS A 135 37.15 -18.59 16.35
N ASP A 136 37.91 -19.31 15.53
CA ASP A 136 37.38 -20.10 14.40
C ASP A 136 36.93 -21.51 14.80
N GLY A 137 36.17 -22.14 13.90
CA GLY A 137 35.80 -23.56 14.02
C GLY A 137 34.53 -23.83 14.82
N TYR A 138 33.68 -22.83 15.03
CA TYR A 138 32.32 -23.03 15.54
C TYR A 138 31.44 -23.71 14.48
N ALA A 139 30.53 -24.57 14.95
CA ALA A 139 29.56 -25.27 14.13
C ALA A 139 28.22 -25.38 14.87
N LEU A 140 27.13 -25.46 14.11
CA LEU A 140 25.88 -26.02 14.63
C LEU A 140 26.09 -27.51 14.81
N GLN A 141 25.74 -28.01 15.99
CA GLN A 141 25.78 -29.43 16.30
C GLN A 141 24.41 -29.87 16.83
N ILE A 142 23.95 -31.03 16.36
CA ILE A 142 22.73 -31.67 16.85
C ILE A 142 23.11 -33.01 17.48
N HIS A 143 22.78 -33.12 18.76
CA HIS A 143 23.04 -34.27 19.60
C HIS A 143 21.70 -34.79 20.12
N THR A 144 21.69 -35.98 20.73
CA THR A 144 20.57 -36.44 21.55
C THR A 144 21.05 -36.78 22.94
N ARG A 145 20.19 -36.54 23.93
CA ARG A 145 20.34 -37.18 25.24
C ARG A 145 19.57 -38.49 25.19
N LYS A 146 20.24 -39.61 25.50
CA LYS A 146 19.72 -40.98 25.45
C LYS A 146 19.08 -41.27 24.06
N LYS A 147 17.97 -42.00 24.05
CA LYS A 147 17.37 -42.64 22.88
C LYS A 147 16.27 -41.78 22.27
N VAL A 148 16.52 -41.31 21.05
CA VAL A 148 15.59 -40.45 20.31
C VAL A 148 15.57 -40.86 18.84
N ARG A 149 14.38 -40.83 18.24
CA ARG A 149 14.19 -40.87 16.81
C ARG A 149 13.53 -39.58 16.36
N ALA A 150 14.18 -38.80 15.51
CA ALA A 150 13.72 -37.47 15.12
C ALA A 150 14.06 -37.14 13.67
N LEU A 151 13.29 -36.25 13.08
CA LEU A 151 13.57 -35.65 11.78
C LEU A 151 13.95 -34.18 11.97
N VAL A 152 14.96 -33.72 11.23
CA VAL A 152 15.42 -32.33 11.22
C VAL A 152 15.47 -31.83 9.78
N ASP A 153 15.00 -30.62 9.54
CA ASP A 153 15.00 -30.01 8.22
C ASP A 153 15.04 -28.47 8.26
N ASP A 154 15.11 -27.84 7.07
CA ASP A 154 15.11 -26.38 6.89
C ASP A 154 16.25 -25.67 7.66
N ILE A 155 17.45 -26.25 7.72
CA ILE A 155 18.59 -25.61 8.40
C ILE A 155 19.07 -24.42 7.58
N VAL A 156 18.75 -23.21 8.07
CA VAL A 156 19.17 -21.94 7.50
C VAL A 156 20.11 -21.26 8.48
N ILE A 157 21.31 -20.90 8.00
CA ILE A 157 22.30 -20.10 8.70
C ILE A 157 22.34 -18.72 8.05
N ASP A 158 21.61 -17.78 8.61
CA ASP A 158 21.64 -16.39 8.19
C ASP A 158 22.84 -15.69 8.84
N THR A 159 23.77 -15.19 8.03
CA THR A 159 24.65 -14.10 8.47
C THR A 159 23.77 -12.89 8.75
N VAL A 160 23.63 -12.54 10.02
CA VAL A 160 23.10 -11.24 10.39
C VAL A 160 24.22 -10.28 10.00
N LYS A 161 24.05 -9.55 8.89
CA LYS A 161 24.87 -8.36 8.62
C LYS A 161 24.87 -7.63 9.96
N PRO A 162 26.02 -7.45 10.64
CA PRO A 162 26.01 -6.91 11.99
C PRO A 162 25.20 -5.64 11.87
N SER A 163 24.01 -5.67 12.47
CA SER A 163 23.22 -4.49 12.68
C SER A 163 24.09 -3.72 13.64
N THR A 164 24.97 -2.88 13.10
CA THR A 164 25.79 -2.02 13.92
C THR A 164 24.79 -1.19 14.68
N VAL A 165 24.64 -1.51 15.96
CA VAL A 165 23.85 -0.71 16.87
C VAL A 165 24.63 0.60 16.95
N ALA A 166 24.19 1.59 16.18
CA ALA A 166 24.82 2.89 16.14
C ALA A 166 24.65 3.59 17.49
N ALA A 167 23.51 3.36 18.14
CA ALA A 167 23.24 3.79 19.51
C ALA A 167 22.15 2.92 20.14
N SER A 168 22.21 2.78 21.47
CA SER A 168 21.16 2.17 22.28
C SER A 168 21.01 2.98 23.57
N PHE A 169 19.78 3.22 23.98
CA PHE A 169 19.44 3.96 25.20
C PHE A 169 18.35 3.18 25.95
N ASP A 170 18.75 2.49 27.01
CA ASP A 170 17.91 1.67 27.90
C ASP A 170 17.55 2.37 29.22
N PHE A 171 18.11 3.55 29.46
CA PHE A 171 17.89 4.38 30.64
C PHE A 171 18.25 3.72 31.99
N GLU A 172 18.96 2.59 31.99
CA GLU A 172 19.50 1.94 33.19
C GLU A 172 20.78 2.63 33.69
N GLN A 173 21.39 3.48 32.85
CA GLN A 173 22.48 4.39 33.20
C GLN A 173 22.14 5.85 32.83
N GLU A 174 23.13 6.75 32.85
CA GLU A 174 22.97 8.12 32.33
C GLU A 174 22.28 8.08 30.95
N PRO A 175 21.24 8.90 30.71
CA PRO A 175 20.29 8.64 29.63
C PRO A 175 20.90 8.72 28.23
N GLY A 176 22.06 9.37 28.05
CA GLY A 176 22.77 9.47 26.77
C GLY A 176 22.03 10.28 25.69
N VAL A 177 20.81 10.74 25.98
CA VAL A 177 19.97 11.63 25.19
C VAL A 177 19.76 12.93 25.93
N THR A 178 19.45 14.00 25.20
CA THR A 178 19.01 15.26 25.80
C THR A 178 17.58 15.12 26.28
N LEU A 179 17.35 15.30 27.58
CA LEU A 179 16.03 15.43 28.19
C LEU A 179 15.74 16.92 28.41
N VAL A 180 14.62 17.41 27.88
CA VAL A 180 14.22 18.81 28.04
C VAL A 180 13.70 19.04 29.45
N GLU A 181 14.35 19.96 30.16
CA GLU A 181 14.02 20.30 31.55
C GLU A 181 12.54 20.68 31.69
N GLY A 182 11.91 20.19 32.75
CA GLY A 182 10.48 20.40 33.03
C GLY A 182 9.52 19.63 32.12
N ARG A 183 10.01 18.81 31.18
CA ARG A 183 9.18 18.03 30.24
C ARG A 183 9.53 16.54 30.18
N ALA A 184 10.78 16.19 30.40
CA ALA A 184 11.23 14.80 30.41
C ALA A 184 12.23 14.54 31.56
N THR A 185 12.06 13.43 32.27
CA THR A 185 12.94 12.99 33.36
C THR A 185 13.06 11.47 33.37
N VAL A 186 14.13 10.92 33.95
CA VAL A 186 14.22 9.47 34.19
C VAL A 186 13.43 9.13 35.45
N THR A 187 12.64 8.04 35.42
CA THR A 187 11.86 7.55 36.55
C THR A 187 12.00 6.04 36.71
N ASP A 188 11.88 5.57 37.95
CA ASP A 188 11.76 4.16 38.33
C ASP A 188 10.29 3.69 38.45
N LYS A 189 9.33 4.63 38.42
CA LYS A 189 7.92 4.32 38.61
C LYS A 189 7.25 3.88 37.31
N GLY A 190 6.82 2.62 37.30
CA GLY A 190 6.04 2.07 36.20
C GLY A 190 6.84 1.92 34.91
N ALA A 191 8.17 1.77 35.02
CA ALA A 191 9.09 1.53 33.92
C ALA A 191 8.54 0.47 32.95
N ILE A 192 8.73 0.70 31.65
CA ILE A 192 8.24 -0.21 30.61
C ILE A 192 9.03 -1.52 30.65
N SER A 193 10.35 -1.39 30.81
CA SER A 193 11.32 -2.47 30.89
C SER A 193 12.37 -2.12 31.95
N GLY A 194 13.08 -3.13 32.44
CA GLY A 194 14.14 -2.93 33.43
C GLY A 194 13.64 -2.27 34.72
N ALA A 195 14.48 -1.40 35.29
CA ALA A 195 14.18 -0.65 36.50
C ALA A 195 13.81 0.80 36.21
N ARG A 196 14.14 1.36 35.03
CA ARG A 196 13.97 2.80 34.74
C ARG A 196 13.50 3.05 33.31
N SER A 197 12.74 4.14 33.12
CA SER A 197 12.35 4.65 31.80
C SER A 197 12.34 6.19 31.81
N VAL A 198 12.19 6.82 30.63
CA VAL A 198 11.97 8.28 30.55
C VAL A 198 10.49 8.59 30.69
N LEU A 199 10.12 9.34 31.73
CA LEU A 199 8.81 9.97 31.89
C LEU A 199 8.79 11.29 31.12
N ILE A 200 7.91 11.37 30.14
CA ILE A 200 7.47 12.63 29.54
C ILE A 200 6.23 13.10 30.30
N ASP A 201 6.26 14.32 30.84
CA ASP A 201 5.11 14.97 31.48
C ASP A 201 5.01 16.42 30.98
N THR A 202 4.05 16.66 30.09
CA THR A 202 3.73 18.01 29.57
C THR A 202 2.38 18.50 30.06
N MET A 203 1.82 17.92 31.13
CA MET A 203 0.48 18.24 31.62
C MET A 203 0.35 19.70 32.11
N SER A 204 1.44 20.27 32.59
CA SER A 204 1.54 21.68 33.02
C SER A 204 1.88 22.65 31.88
N SER A 205 2.24 22.16 30.69
CA SER A 205 2.64 23.03 29.58
C SER A 205 1.45 23.79 28.99
N SER A 206 1.67 25.05 28.62
CA SER A 206 0.74 25.87 27.83
C SER A 206 1.04 25.84 26.33
N ALA A 207 2.15 25.22 25.90
CA ALA A 207 2.55 25.17 24.50
C ALA A 207 1.85 24.02 23.74
N GLU A 208 1.49 24.30 22.49
CA GLU A 208 0.93 23.30 21.56
C GLU A 208 1.97 22.22 21.19
N TRP A 209 3.24 22.61 21.00
CA TRP A 209 4.32 21.68 20.67
C TRP A 209 5.41 21.72 21.73
N ASN A 210 5.77 20.55 22.25
CA ASN A 210 6.70 20.41 23.36
C ASN A 210 7.82 19.43 22.99
N PRO A 211 9.03 19.88 22.62
CA PRO A 211 10.18 18.99 22.53
C PRO A 211 10.52 18.42 23.91
N CYS A 212 10.78 17.11 23.98
CA CYS A 212 10.98 16.37 25.23
C CYS A 212 12.30 15.59 25.23
N VAL A 213 12.61 14.82 24.18
CA VAL A 213 13.81 13.99 24.09
C VAL A 213 14.48 14.19 22.74
N MET A 214 15.82 14.27 22.72
CA MET A 214 16.62 14.34 21.48
C MET A 214 17.88 13.48 21.57
N THR A 215 18.17 12.70 20.53
CA THR A 215 19.46 12.01 20.43
C THR A 215 20.59 12.99 20.14
N PRO A 216 21.83 12.74 20.59
CA PRO A 216 22.98 13.61 20.32
C PRO A 216 23.27 13.78 18.82
N GLN A 217 23.81 14.94 18.44
CA GLN A 217 24.38 15.14 17.12
C GLN A 217 25.47 14.08 16.84
N GLY A 218 25.48 13.53 15.63
CA GLY A 218 26.42 12.47 15.25
C GLY A 218 25.93 11.05 15.50
N THR A 219 24.76 10.85 16.13
CA THR A 219 24.09 9.54 16.23
C THR A 219 23.81 8.94 14.85
N PHE A 220 23.53 9.79 13.87
CA PHE A 220 23.15 9.41 12.50
C PHE A 220 24.17 9.90 11.48
N LYS A 221 24.68 8.98 10.64
CA LYS A 221 25.65 9.27 9.58
C LYS A 221 24.93 9.70 8.29
N PRO A 222 25.43 10.71 7.57
CA PRO A 222 24.92 11.06 6.24
C PRO A 222 24.98 9.88 5.26
N GLY A 223 24.02 9.80 4.34
CA GLY A 223 23.99 8.77 3.29
C GLY A 223 23.68 7.34 3.76
N THR A 224 23.26 7.17 5.02
CA THR A 224 23.10 5.86 5.68
C THR A 224 21.62 5.58 5.96
N ASP A 225 21.19 4.33 5.77
CA ASP A 225 19.86 3.86 6.15
C ASP A 225 19.84 3.46 7.62
N TYR A 226 18.73 3.70 8.31
CA TYR A 226 18.55 3.33 9.71
C TYR A 226 17.19 2.69 9.97
N LEU A 227 17.19 1.73 10.89
CA LEU A 227 16.02 1.21 11.59
C LEU A 227 16.11 1.68 13.04
N ILE A 228 15.15 2.48 13.44
CA ILE A 228 15.03 3.01 14.80
C ILE A 228 13.86 2.29 15.46
N SER A 229 14.03 1.84 16.69
CA SER A 229 12.96 1.24 17.46
C SER A 229 12.95 1.72 18.90
N LEU A 230 11.77 1.82 19.51
CA LEU A 230 11.58 2.30 20.88
C LEU A 230 10.25 1.81 21.45
N ASN A 231 10.15 1.69 22.77
CA ASN A 231 8.90 1.40 23.46
C ASN A 231 8.26 2.70 23.94
N VAL A 232 6.94 2.83 23.76
CA VAL A 232 6.17 3.99 24.19
C VAL A 232 4.91 3.53 24.89
N LYS A 233 4.66 4.02 26.10
CA LYS A 233 3.40 3.85 26.83
C LYS A 233 2.78 5.21 27.09
N LEU A 234 1.72 5.54 26.36
CA LEU A 234 0.96 6.75 26.61
C LEU A 234 0.10 6.52 27.86
N ILE A 235 0.37 7.25 28.95
CA ILE A 235 -0.32 7.08 30.24
C ILE A 235 -1.59 7.92 30.27
N GLU A 236 -1.49 9.17 29.83
CA GLU A 236 -2.57 10.16 29.93
C GLU A 236 -2.50 11.11 28.74
N ALA A 237 -3.62 11.27 28.03
CA ALA A 237 -3.77 12.20 26.93
C ALA A 237 -5.26 12.50 26.71
N ALA A 238 -5.61 13.76 26.48
CA ALA A 238 -6.94 14.13 26.03
C ALA A 238 -7.08 13.94 24.50
N SER A 239 -8.30 14.12 23.99
CA SER A 239 -8.56 14.22 22.54
C SER A 239 -7.63 15.28 21.92
N ASN A 240 -7.01 14.97 20.76
CA ASN A 240 -5.98 15.78 20.09
C ASN A 240 -4.60 15.90 20.80
N CYS A 241 -4.35 15.14 21.86
CA CYS A 241 -3.02 15.06 22.49
C CYS A 241 -2.30 13.78 22.07
N TYR A 242 -0.99 13.84 21.79
CA TYR A 242 -0.22 12.67 21.36
C TYR A 242 1.29 12.85 21.52
N VAL A 243 2.02 11.73 21.59
CA VAL A 243 3.49 11.72 21.47
C VAL A 243 3.84 11.72 19.98
N HIS A 244 4.71 12.63 19.56
CA HIS A 244 5.16 12.79 18.20
C HIS A 244 6.64 12.41 18.09
N ILE A 245 6.93 11.28 17.47
CA ILE A 245 8.28 10.74 17.28
C ILE A 245 8.70 11.08 15.86
N LEU A 246 9.85 11.71 15.68
CA LEU A 246 10.26 12.23 14.38
C LEU A 246 11.77 12.22 14.18
N MET A 247 12.20 12.16 12.92
CA MET A 247 13.57 12.34 12.48
C MET A 247 13.72 13.70 11.82
N ARG A 248 14.38 14.65 12.50
CA ARG A 248 14.57 16.04 12.01
C ARG A 248 15.99 16.55 12.31
N PRO A 249 16.58 17.39 11.43
CA PRO A 249 17.77 18.15 11.77
C PRO A 249 17.60 18.96 13.06
N LEU A 250 18.62 19.00 13.93
CA LEU A 250 18.59 19.73 15.20
C LEU A 250 18.49 21.25 15.01
N ASP A 251 18.94 21.76 13.86
CA ASP A 251 18.96 23.16 13.47
C ASP A 251 17.68 23.63 12.75
N GLU A 252 16.69 22.75 12.58
CA GLU A 252 15.46 23.05 11.85
C GLU A 252 14.23 23.06 12.76
N PRO A 253 13.53 24.20 12.91
CA PRO A 253 12.44 24.33 13.88
C PRO A 253 11.11 23.72 13.39
N GLY A 254 10.97 23.40 12.09
CA GLY A 254 9.70 23.01 11.47
C GLY A 254 9.69 21.60 10.87
N PRO A 255 8.50 21.01 10.64
CA PRO A 255 8.32 19.62 10.21
C PRO A 255 8.71 19.33 8.74
N LYS A 256 9.28 20.31 8.05
CA LYS A 256 9.53 20.26 6.59
C LYS A 256 10.67 19.31 6.21
N LEU A 257 11.56 19.03 7.14
CA LEU A 257 12.70 18.13 6.96
C LEU A 257 12.56 16.88 7.84
N ASP A 258 11.32 16.57 8.24
CA ASP A 258 11.00 15.31 8.87
C ASP A 258 11.12 14.20 7.81
N ILE A 259 12.15 13.38 7.94
CA ILE A 259 12.39 12.26 7.00
C ILE A 259 11.67 10.98 7.43
N ALA A 260 11.20 10.93 8.68
CA ALA A 260 10.34 9.90 9.23
C ALA A 260 9.61 10.47 10.45
N ARG A 261 8.34 10.08 10.66
CA ARG A 261 7.58 10.48 11.85
C ARG A 261 6.43 9.54 12.15
N MET A 262 5.99 9.52 13.41
CA MET A 262 4.81 8.78 13.86
C MET A 262 4.19 9.44 15.09
N ASP A 263 2.85 9.45 15.13
CA ASP A 263 2.09 9.85 16.31
C ASP A 263 1.65 8.63 17.11
N VAL A 264 1.79 8.69 18.43
CA VAL A 264 1.22 7.71 19.36
C VAL A 264 0.06 8.36 20.11
N LYS A 265 -1.16 7.88 19.83
CA LYS A 265 -2.42 8.44 20.36
C LYS A 265 -3.17 7.51 21.31
N ASP A 266 -2.87 6.21 21.29
CA ASP A 266 -3.60 5.20 22.05
C ASP A 266 -3.09 5.14 23.49
N VAL A 267 -3.96 5.37 24.46
CA VAL A 267 -3.64 5.40 25.91
C VAL A 267 -3.66 3.99 26.50
N GLY A 268 -2.69 3.68 27.37
CA GLY A 268 -2.67 2.51 28.24
C GLY A 268 -1.73 1.39 27.80
N ALA A 269 -1.74 1.04 26.51
CA ALA A 269 -0.91 -0.04 25.98
C ALA A 269 0.56 0.39 25.74
N VAL A 270 1.50 -0.52 26.00
CA VAL A 270 2.89 -0.37 25.55
C VAL A 270 2.93 -0.69 24.06
N LYS A 271 3.50 0.22 23.27
CA LYS A 271 3.73 0.03 21.84
C LYS A 271 5.22 -0.03 21.53
N ARG A 272 5.64 -1.02 20.74
CA ARG A 272 6.95 -1.01 20.08
C ARG A 272 6.83 -0.24 18.77
N ILE A 273 7.52 0.90 18.70
CA ILE A 273 7.61 1.74 17.51
C ILE A 273 8.79 1.27 16.68
N ARG A 274 8.63 1.24 15.35
CA ARG A 274 9.71 1.02 14.38
C ARG A 274 9.64 2.08 13.29
N LEU A 275 10.72 2.83 13.08
CA LEU A 275 10.85 3.86 12.06
C LEU A 275 12.01 3.50 11.14
N LYS A 276 11.77 3.51 9.82
CA LYS A 276 12.82 3.34 8.80
C LYS A 276 13.07 4.70 8.16
N CYS A 277 14.33 5.09 8.03
CA CYS A 277 14.70 6.34 7.35
C CYS A 277 16.07 6.25 6.69
N ARG A 278 16.28 7.06 5.64
CA ARG A 278 17.58 7.29 5.02
C ARG A 278 18.03 8.70 5.30
N ILE A 279 19.23 8.86 5.86
CA ILE A 279 19.83 10.18 6.04
C ILE A 279 20.39 10.64 4.69
N GLN A 280 19.98 11.82 4.23
CA GLN A 280 20.53 12.39 3.00
C GLN A 280 22.02 12.71 3.17
N ALA A 281 22.78 12.65 2.07
CA ALA A 281 24.24 12.81 2.12
C ALA A 281 24.70 14.20 2.58
N ASP A 282 23.87 15.22 2.41
CA ASP A 282 24.14 16.61 2.79
C ASP A 282 23.62 16.99 4.19
N LYS A 283 22.98 16.07 4.93
CA LYS A 283 22.37 16.34 6.24
C LYS A 283 23.22 15.75 7.37
N THR A 284 23.90 16.63 8.13
CA THR A 284 24.86 16.25 9.19
C THR A 284 24.33 16.42 10.62
N THR A 285 23.22 17.12 10.80
CA THR A 285 22.62 17.47 12.10
C THR A 285 21.38 16.64 12.42
N GLN A 286 21.13 15.54 11.71
CA GLN A 286 19.92 14.73 11.90
C GLN A 286 19.87 14.10 13.30
N ALA A 287 18.71 14.16 13.95
CA ALA A 287 18.44 13.51 15.22
C ALA A 287 17.06 12.85 15.25
N LEU A 288 16.93 11.81 16.07
CA LEU A 288 15.64 11.34 16.57
C LEU A 288 15.18 12.31 17.65
N GLN A 289 13.96 12.79 17.52
CA GLN A 289 13.34 13.69 18.47
C GLN A 289 11.98 13.14 18.88
N ILE A 290 11.64 13.30 20.16
CA ILE A 290 10.34 12.97 20.72
C ILE A 290 9.74 14.25 21.29
N HIS A 291 8.60 14.64 20.73
CA HIS A 291 7.83 15.81 21.11
C HIS A 291 6.47 15.35 21.62
N THR A 292 5.72 16.25 22.26
CA THR A 292 4.28 16.06 22.47
C THR A 292 3.50 17.18 21.83
N HIS A 293 2.34 16.82 21.28
CA HIS A 293 1.31 17.77 20.89
C HIS A 293 0.35 17.94 22.06
N ASN A 294 0.24 19.17 22.56
CA ASN A 294 -0.48 19.56 23.77
C ASN A 294 -0.01 18.80 25.03
N LYS A 295 -0.96 18.39 25.87
CA LYS A 295 -0.74 17.89 27.23
C LYS A 295 -0.77 16.36 27.26
N VAL A 296 0.37 15.77 27.60
CA VAL A 296 0.57 14.33 27.57
C VAL A 296 1.41 13.88 28.77
N ARG A 297 1.08 12.71 29.32
CA ARG A 297 1.98 11.91 30.15
C ARG A 297 2.30 10.59 29.44
N ALA A 298 3.58 10.28 29.26
CA ALA A 298 4.01 9.06 28.58
C ALA A 298 5.33 8.52 29.14
N LEU A 299 5.57 7.23 28.97
CA LEU A 299 6.87 6.61 29.21
C LEU A 299 7.51 6.24 27.87
N ILE A 300 8.82 6.45 27.77
CA ILE A 300 9.67 6.05 26.65
C ILE A 300 10.78 5.15 27.16
N ASP A 301 11.05 4.07 26.44
CA ASP A 301 12.10 3.13 26.80
C ASP A 301 12.76 2.45 25.57
N ASP A 302 13.91 1.81 25.77
CA ASP A 302 14.61 0.97 24.79
C ASP A 302 14.77 1.60 23.39
N ILE A 303 15.32 2.81 23.32
CA ILE A 303 15.62 3.44 22.01
C ILE A 303 16.84 2.75 21.41
N VAL A 304 16.64 2.01 20.32
CA VAL A 304 17.69 1.28 19.62
C VAL A 304 17.78 1.79 18.18
N VAL A 305 18.98 2.22 17.79
CA VAL A 305 19.30 2.71 16.45
C VAL A 305 20.22 1.72 15.76
N ILE A 306 19.76 1.14 14.66
CA ILE A 306 20.48 0.13 13.87
C ILE A 306 20.82 0.71 12.49
N GLU A 307 22.09 0.64 12.08
CA GLU A 307 22.48 0.89 10.69
C GLU A 307 21.89 -0.18 9.76
N GLY A 308 21.23 0.26 8.69
CA GLY A 308 20.51 -0.56 7.72
C GLY A 308 18.99 -0.45 7.88
N THR A 309 18.26 -1.28 7.14
CA THR A 309 16.79 -1.22 7.06
C THR A 309 16.09 -2.30 7.90
N GLY A 310 16.84 -3.15 8.62
CA GLY A 310 16.33 -4.36 9.26
C GLY A 310 15.85 -5.43 8.27
N GLU A 311 16.28 -5.33 7.01
CA GLU A 311 15.93 -6.27 5.94
C GLU A 311 17.13 -7.16 5.61
N ARG A 312 16.86 -8.44 5.38
CA ARG A 312 17.80 -9.32 4.66
C ARG A 312 17.59 -9.14 3.17
N PHE A 313 18.68 -9.20 2.41
CA PHE A 313 18.62 -9.24 0.96
C PHE A 313 18.92 -10.66 0.47
N ILE A 314 18.01 -11.23 -0.31
CA ILE A 314 18.12 -12.56 -0.90
C ILE A 314 18.37 -12.35 -2.41
N PRO A 315 19.62 -12.51 -2.88
CA PRO A 315 19.96 -12.26 -4.28
C PRO A 315 19.41 -13.36 -5.20
N VAL A 316 19.18 -13.02 -6.46
CA VAL A 316 19.01 -14.01 -7.53
C VAL A 316 20.36 -14.69 -7.82
N THR A 317 20.37 -16.02 -7.90
CA THR A 317 21.56 -16.81 -8.19
C THR A 317 21.87 -16.84 -9.69
N GLU A 318 23.15 -16.73 -10.09
CA GLU A 318 23.53 -16.80 -11.51
C GLU A 318 23.30 -18.16 -12.16
N LYS A 319 23.27 -19.25 -11.38
CA LYS A 319 22.97 -20.61 -11.83
C LYS A 319 21.80 -21.18 -11.01
N PRO A 320 20.56 -20.75 -11.29
CA PRO A 320 19.42 -21.19 -10.50
C PRO A 320 19.13 -22.68 -10.74
N SER A 321 18.85 -23.41 -9.66
CA SER A 321 18.10 -24.66 -9.79
C SER A 321 16.65 -24.34 -10.14
N ALA A 322 16.02 -25.18 -10.95
CA ALA A 322 14.60 -25.04 -11.24
C ALA A 322 13.79 -25.22 -9.95
N TYR A 323 12.72 -24.44 -9.80
CA TYR A 323 11.76 -24.64 -8.72
C TYR A 323 10.98 -25.95 -8.97
N THR A 324 11.02 -26.87 -8.02
CA THR A 324 10.35 -28.19 -8.11
C THR A 324 9.18 -28.35 -7.13
N GLY A 325 8.91 -27.33 -6.31
CA GLY A 325 7.82 -27.37 -5.35
C GLY A 325 6.43 -27.28 -5.99
N THR A 326 5.40 -27.49 -5.17
CA THR A 326 3.99 -27.31 -5.59
C THR A 326 3.51 -25.90 -5.28
N LEU A 327 2.81 -25.28 -6.22
CA LEU A 327 2.22 -23.94 -6.05
C LEU A 327 0.71 -24.03 -5.84
N SER A 328 0.22 -23.38 -4.78
CA SER A 328 -1.20 -23.11 -4.59
C SER A 328 -1.53 -21.74 -5.19
N LEU A 329 -1.96 -21.73 -6.45
CA LEU A 329 -2.18 -20.50 -7.20
C LEU A 329 -3.65 -20.05 -7.11
N PRO A 330 -3.90 -18.73 -7.03
CA PRO A 330 -5.25 -18.20 -7.22
C PRO A 330 -5.72 -18.43 -8.67
N ASN A 331 -7.04 -18.47 -8.85
CA ASN A 331 -7.70 -18.61 -10.15
C ASN A 331 -8.19 -17.27 -10.71
N GLY A 332 -8.18 -16.20 -9.90
CA GLY A 332 -8.73 -14.90 -10.25
C GLY A 332 -10.26 -14.93 -10.33
N SER A 333 -10.85 -13.96 -11.03
CA SER A 333 -12.27 -13.98 -11.35
C SER A 333 -12.58 -15.11 -12.35
N PRO A 334 -13.63 -15.92 -12.14
CA PRO A 334 -14.19 -16.71 -13.23
C PRO A 334 -14.73 -15.79 -14.33
N GLU A 335 -14.76 -16.27 -15.57
CA GLU A 335 -15.45 -15.56 -16.65
C GLU A 335 -16.97 -15.59 -16.44
N PHE A 336 -17.63 -14.49 -16.80
CA PHE A 336 -19.08 -14.33 -16.74
C PHE A 336 -19.59 -13.43 -17.87
N THR A 337 -20.89 -13.47 -18.12
CA THR A 337 -21.59 -12.70 -19.16
C THR A 337 -22.52 -11.67 -18.53
N ILE A 338 -22.66 -10.52 -19.18
CA ILE A 338 -23.64 -9.50 -18.85
C ILE A 338 -24.79 -9.63 -19.86
N ASP A 339 -26.02 -9.79 -19.39
CA ASP A 339 -27.18 -9.88 -20.29
C ASP A 339 -27.40 -8.54 -21.02
N LEU A 340 -27.61 -8.63 -22.34
CA LEU A 340 -27.96 -7.48 -23.17
C LEU A 340 -29.49 -7.24 -23.20
N PRO A 341 -29.94 -6.03 -23.55
CA PRO A 341 -31.37 -5.74 -23.75
C PRO A 341 -32.05 -6.71 -24.70
N ARG A 342 -33.22 -7.22 -24.31
CA ARG A 342 -34.07 -8.04 -25.18
C ARG A 342 -34.98 -7.13 -26.01
N SER A 343 -34.54 -6.77 -27.22
CA SER A 343 -35.27 -5.85 -28.10
C SER A 343 -36.71 -6.31 -28.37
N LYS A 344 -37.66 -5.35 -28.30
CA LYS A 344 -39.05 -5.51 -28.71
C LYS A 344 -39.35 -4.87 -30.08
N GLY A 345 -38.32 -4.32 -30.74
CA GLY A 345 -38.42 -3.65 -32.04
C GLY A 345 -39.04 -2.24 -32.01
N THR A 346 -39.41 -1.71 -30.84
CA THR A 346 -39.96 -0.35 -30.69
C THR A 346 -38.84 0.67 -30.51
N THR A 347 -38.92 1.78 -31.25
CA THR A 347 -37.91 2.86 -31.25
C THR A 347 -38.57 4.23 -31.15
N ALA A 348 -37.97 5.14 -30.39
CA ALA A 348 -38.31 6.58 -30.34
C ALA A 348 -37.05 7.42 -30.56
N SER A 349 -37.20 8.69 -30.96
CA SER A 349 -36.09 9.64 -31.09
C SER A 349 -36.22 10.77 -30.08
N VAL A 350 -35.10 11.25 -29.52
CA VAL A 350 -35.14 12.47 -28.67
C VAL A 350 -35.62 13.70 -29.44
N ALA A 351 -35.48 13.71 -30.77
CA ALA A 351 -35.97 14.80 -31.62
C ALA A 351 -37.50 14.94 -31.56
N ASP A 352 -38.22 13.82 -31.37
CA ASP A 352 -39.69 13.81 -31.23
C ASP A 352 -40.17 14.55 -29.97
N PHE A 353 -39.25 14.81 -29.03
CA PHE A 353 -39.48 15.50 -27.76
C PHE A 353 -38.86 16.90 -27.73
N GLY A 354 -38.43 17.43 -28.89
CA GLY A 354 -37.90 18.78 -29.03
C GLY A 354 -36.39 18.93 -28.80
N ALA A 355 -35.63 17.84 -28.73
CA ALA A 355 -34.17 17.93 -28.65
C ALA A 355 -33.59 18.45 -29.98
N SER A 356 -32.69 19.43 -29.90
CA SER A 356 -32.06 20.07 -31.06
C SER A 356 -30.65 20.56 -30.74
N ILE A 357 -29.76 20.48 -31.73
CA ILE A 357 -28.40 21.05 -31.63
C ILE A 357 -28.42 22.59 -31.52
N ALA A 358 -29.53 23.22 -31.90
CA ALA A 358 -29.74 24.66 -31.76
C ALA A 358 -30.23 25.07 -30.36
N SER A 359 -30.69 24.11 -29.55
CA SER A 359 -31.17 24.40 -28.20
C SER A 359 -30.00 24.68 -27.25
N GLU A 360 -30.13 25.73 -26.44
CA GLU A 360 -29.15 26.06 -25.39
C GLU A 360 -29.11 25.00 -24.28
N ASP A 361 -30.24 24.35 -24.02
CA ASP A 361 -30.38 23.25 -23.07
C ASP A 361 -31.32 22.17 -23.63
N ASN A 362 -30.86 20.93 -23.63
CA ASN A 362 -31.60 19.77 -24.15
C ASN A 362 -32.14 18.86 -23.04
N LEU A 363 -31.88 19.15 -21.77
CA LEU A 363 -32.10 18.19 -20.69
C LEU A 363 -33.56 17.78 -20.58
N GLN A 364 -34.48 18.74 -20.66
CA GLN A 364 -35.90 18.47 -20.51
C GLN A 364 -36.42 17.57 -21.65
N ALA A 365 -36.02 17.83 -22.90
CA ALA A 365 -36.39 16.99 -24.04
C ALA A 365 -35.88 15.55 -23.90
N PHE A 366 -34.61 15.38 -23.49
CA PHE A 366 -34.03 14.07 -23.25
C PHE A 366 -34.75 13.32 -22.12
N ASN A 367 -34.98 13.96 -20.97
CA ASN A 367 -35.67 13.32 -19.85
C ASN A 367 -37.14 13.00 -20.17
N ASN A 368 -37.81 13.82 -20.98
CA ASN A 368 -39.16 13.51 -21.48
C ASN A 368 -39.14 12.27 -22.38
N ALA A 369 -38.19 12.17 -23.30
CA ALA A 369 -38.03 11.02 -24.19
C ALA A 369 -37.74 9.72 -23.41
N ILE A 370 -36.82 9.77 -22.43
CA ILE A 370 -36.49 8.62 -21.58
C ILE A 370 -37.72 8.17 -20.76
N ASN A 371 -38.45 9.11 -20.16
CA ASN A 371 -39.67 8.80 -19.41
C ASN A 371 -40.79 8.25 -20.29
N HIS A 372 -40.91 8.73 -21.52
CA HIS A 372 -41.84 8.18 -22.50
C HIS A 372 -41.48 6.73 -22.83
N CYS A 373 -40.19 6.44 -23.07
CA CYS A 373 -39.73 5.08 -23.35
C CYS A 373 -40.06 4.13 -22.19
N ARG A 374 -39.78 4.55 -20.96
CA ARG A 374 -40.13 3.79 -19.75
C ARG A 374 -41.64 3.53 -19.63
N SER A 375 -42.46 4.57 -19.76
CA SER A 375 -43.91 4.47 -19.54
C SER A 375 -44.62 3.64 -20.61
N ASN A 376 -44.06 3.57 -21.82
CA ASN A 376 -44.68 2.88 -22.97
C ASN A 376 -43.95 1.59 -23.36
N GLY A 377 -42.91 1.18 -22.62
CA GLY A 377 -42.13 -0.01 -22.93
C GLY A 377 -41.41 0.05 -24.28
N ILE A 378 -40.95 1.24 -24.68
CA ILE A 378 -40.14 1.43 -25.91
C ILE A 378 -38.74 0.88 -25.65
N SER A 379 -38.29 -0.07 -26.48
CA SER A 379 -37.03 -0.79 -26.27
C SER A 379 -35.78 -0.03 -26.72
N LYS A 380 -35.92 1.02 -27.53
CA LYS A 380 -34.78 1.80 -28.04
C LYS A 380 -35.06 3.30 -28.12
N LEU A 381 -34.12 4.11 -27.63
CA LEU A 381 -34.10 5.56 -27.81
C LEU A 381 -32.88 5.96 -28.65
N ILE A 382 -33.12 6.64 -29.76
CA ILE A 382 -32.05 7.17 -30.62
C ILE A 382 -31.80 8.66 -30.37
N VAL A 383 -30.52 9.04 -30.43
CA VAL A 383 -30.10 10.45 -30.54
C VAL A 383 -29.51 10.67 -31.92
N PRO A 384 -30.18 11.44 -32.80
CA PRO A 384 -29.59 11.82 -34.08
C PRO A 384 -28.22 12.46 -33.87
N LYS A 385 -27.26 12.11 -34.72
CA LYS A 385 -25.87 12.58 -34.58
C LYS A 385 -25.81 14.11 -34.49
N GLY A 386 -25.27 14.62 -33.39
CA GLY A 386 -25.13 16.06 -33.17
C GLY A 386 -24.35 16.42 -31.90
N VAL A 387 -24.17 17.72 -31.68
CA VAL A 387 -23.60 18.26 -30.44
C VAL A 387 -24.72 18.92 -29.63
N TYR A 388 -25.07 18.32 -28.50
CA TYR A 388 -26.17 18.74 -27.63
C TYR A 388 -25.63 19.38 -26.35
N ARG A 389 -26.24 20.48 -25.92
CA ARG A 389 -25.84 21.23 -24.72
C ARG A 389 -26.77 21.00 -23.55
N PHE A 390 -26.20 20.99 -22.35
CA PHE A 390 -26.86 20.77 -21.08
C PHE A 390 -26.31 21.73 -20.02
N THR A 391 -27.18 22.59 -19.50
CA THR A 391 -26.87 23.62 -18.49
C THR A 391 -27.65 23.46 -17.20
N ASN A 392 -28.77 22.73 -17.25
CA ASN A 392 -29.59 22.44 -16.10
C ASN A 392 -28.85 21.55 -15.09
N ASN A 393 -29.06 21.84 -13.81
CA ASN A 393 -28.42 21.15 -12.70
C ASN A 393 -28.99 19.74 -12.43
N SER A 394 -30.13 19.37 -13.00
CA SER A 394 -30.64 18.00 -12.91
C SER A 394 -29.86 17.05 -13.83
N PRO A 395 -29.78 15.75 -13.49
CA PRO A 395 -29.12 14.78 -14.36
C PRO A 395 -30.02 14.35 -15.54
N MET A 396 -29.39 13.89 -16.62
CA MET A 396 -30.05 13.03 -17.61
C MET A 396 -30.28 11.67 -16.95
N ARG A 397 -31.54 11.29 -16.72
CA ARG A 397 -31.87 10.22 -15.76
C ARG A 397 -32.47 9.00 -16.45
N PHE A 398 -31.74 7.89 -16.37
CA PHE A 398 -32.14 6.55 -16.78
C PHE A 398 -32.54 5.75 -15.55
N GLU A 399 -33.83 5.72 -15.21
CA GLU A 399 -34.31 5.13 -13.96
C GLU A 399 -35.42 4.12 -14.20
N ARG A 400 -35.31 2.92 -13.60
CA ARG A 400 -36.31 1.84 -13.70
C ARG A 400 -36.64 1.48 -15.16
N LEU A 401 -35.61 1.37 -15.99
CA LEU A 401 -35.71 0.87 -17.35
C LEU A 401 -35.41 -0.63 -17.37
N SER A 402 -36.07 -1.35 -18.27
CA SER A 402 -35.86 -2.79 -18.46
C SER A 402 -35.79 -3.11 -19.94
N ASP A 403 -34.80 -3.91 -20.36
CA ASP A 403 -34.63 -4.32 -21.76
C ASP A 403 -34.58 -3.13 -22.72
N PHE A 404 -33.69 -2.17 -22.41
CA PHE A 404 -33.64 -0.86 -23.06
C PHE A 404 -32.26 -0.52 -23.66
N GLU A 405 -32.26 0.01 -24.87
CA GLU A 405 -31.08 0.51 -25.56
C GLU A 405 -31.16 2.04 -25.76
N PHE A 406 -30.11 2.75 -25.33
CA PHE A 406 -29.85 4.13 -25.69
C PHE A 406 -28.70 4.18 -26.70
N ASP A 407 -28.99 4.61 -27.93
CA ASP A 407 -28.03 4.67 -29.03
C ASP A 407 -27.90 6.10 -29.53
N ALA A 408 -26.79 6.74 -29.20
CA ALA A 408 -26.60 8.15 -29.48
C ALA A 408 -25.88 8.46 -30.80
N GLN A 409 -25.65 7.43 -31.63
CA GLN A 409 -25.17 7.56 -33.02
C GLN A 409 -23.91 8.44 -33.21
N GLY A 410 -23.02 8.47 -32.21
CA GLY A 410 -21.80 9.26 -32.21
C GLY A 410 -22.02 10.73 -31.83
N SER A 411 -23.08 11.04 -31.09
CA SER A 411 -23.38 12.39 -30.60
C SER A 411 -22.48 12.80 -29.44
N GLU A 412 -22.34 14.10 -29.25
CA GLU A 412 -21.55 14.70 -28.18
C GLU A 412 -22.44 15.50 -27.23
N PHE A 413 -22.25 15.31 -25.93
CA PHE A 413 -22.98 15.97 -24.86
C PHE A 413 -22.05 16.93 -24.11
N ILE A 414 -22.28 18.24 -24.30
CA ILE A 414 -21.50 19.31 -23.67
C ILE A 414 -22.24 19.83 -22.44
N TRP A 415 -21.59 19.77 -21.28
CA TRP A 415 -22.15 20.18 -20.00
C TRP A 415 -21.54 21.47 -19.49
N LEU A 416 -22.37 22.31 -18.85
CA LEU A 416 -21.93 23.47 -18.06
C LEU A 416 -22.93 23.74 -16.93
N LYS A 417 -22.61 23.32 -15.71
CA LYS A 417 -23.52 23.33 -14.57
C LYS A 417 -22.78 23.53 -13.24
N THR A 418 -23.50 23.58 -12.12
CA THR A 418 -22.92 23.94 -10.81
C THR A 418 -23.10 22.90 -9.71
N ARG A 419 -23.96 21.89 -9.90
CA ARG A 419 -24.16 20.79 -8.95
C ARG A 419 -24.72 19.53 -9.61
N ASN A 420 -24.75 18.44 -8.84
CA ASN A 420 -25.20 17.09 -9.23
C ASN A 420 -24.36 16.46 -10.36
N GLN A 421 -24.58 15.19 -10.64
CA GLN A 421 -23.98 14.43 -11.74
C GLN A 421 -24.55 14.81 -13.12
N CYS A 422 -23.86 14.47 -14.20
CA CYS A 422 -24.34 14.73 -15.57
C CYS A 422 -25.37 13.68 -16.02
N ILE A 423 -25.02 12.40 -15.96
CA ILE A 423 -25.89 11.28 -16.30
C ILE A 423 -26.06 10.39 -15.07
N ASP A 424 -27.28 9.91 -14.83
CA ASP A 424 -27.62 9.06 -13.70
C ASP A 424 -28.37 7.81 -14.17
N ILE A 425 -27.86 6.63 -13.82
CA ILE A 425 -28.40 5.32 -14.20
C ILE A 425 -28.76 4.56 -12.94
N VAL A 426 -30.06 4.37 -12.70
CA VAL A 426 -30.57 3.98 -11.39
C VAL A 426 -31.57 2.82 -11.50
N THR A 427 -31.38 1.77 -10.71
CA THR A 427 -32.37 0.69 -10.52
C THR A 427 -32.93 0.11 -11.83
N SER A 428 -32.07 -0.02 -12.84
CA SER A 428 -32.44 -0.50 -14.17
C SER A 428 -31.87 -1.89 -14.45
N GLU A 429 -32.49 -2.62 -15.38
CA GLU A 429 -32.19 -4.03 -15.65
C GLU A 429 -32.01 -4.31 -17.14
N ARG A 430 -30.92 -5.00 -17.55
CA ARG A 430 -30.64 -5.33 -18.96
C ARG A 430 -30.72 -4.09 -19.84
N ILE A 431 -29.83 -3.13 -19.59
CA ILE A 431 -29.77 -1.87 -20.33
C ILE A 431 -28.41 -1.66 -20.99
N MET A 432 -28.41 -1.02 -22.16
CA MET A 432 -27.20 -0.66 -22.89
C MET A 432 -27.23 0.82 -23.30
N LEU A 433 -26.18 1.56 -22.95
CA LEU A 433 -25.96 2.92 -23.41
C LEU A 433 -24.71 2.93 -24.31
N ARG A 434 -24.82 3.48 -25.52
CA ARG A 434 -23.73 3.43 -26.49
C ARG A 434 -23.61 4.60 -27.44
N ASN A 435 -22.42 4.73 -28.03
CA ASN A 435 -22.09 5.63 -29.12
C ASN A 435 -22.27 7.13 -28.77
N PHE A 436 -21.66 7.59 -27.67
CA PHE A 436 -21.65 9.03 -27.35
C PHE A 436 -20.36 9.50 -26.69
N PHE A 437 -20.19 10.81 -26.75
CA PHE A 437 -19.14 11.55 -26.08
C PHE A 437 -19.75 12.42 -24.98
N VAL A 438 -19.06 12.55 -23.86
CA VAL A 438 -19.36 13.51 -22.78
C VAL A 438 -18.18 14.46 -22.64
N ASP A 439 -18.45 15.76 -22.64
CA ASP A 439 -17.43 16.76 -22.36
C ASP A 439 -18.02 17.95 -21.58
N TRP A 440 -17.12 18.80 -21.12
CA TRP A 440 -17.41 20.04 -20.43
C TRP A 440 -17.27 21.24 -21.36
N ASP A 441 -17.95 22.34 -21.08
CA ASP A 441 -17.72 23.60 -21.80
C ASP A 441 -16.43 24.29 -21.33
N TRP A 442 -15.30 23.76 -21.79
CA TRP A 442 -13.95 24.28 -21.53
C TRP A 442 -13.76 25.73 -21.99
N SER A 443 -14.56 26.20 -22.94
CA SER A 443 -14.46 27.58 -23.44
C SER A 443 -14.92 28.62 -22.43
N LYS A 444 -15.80 28.23 -21.50
CA LYS A 444 -16.34 29.09 -20.45
C LYS A 444 -15.75 28.79 -19.09
N ASP A 445 -15.50 27.53 -18.79
CA ASP A 445 -15.09 27.09 -17.46
C ASP A 445 -14.10 25.92 -17.50
N PRO A 446 -12.81 26.16 -17.79
CA PRO A 446 -11.80 25.12 -17.85
C PRO A 446 -11.69 24.29 -16.56
N LEU A 447 -11.58 22.97 -16.69
CA LEU A 447 -11.47 22.06 -15.53
C LEU A 447 -10.06 22.06 -14.91
N GLY A 448 -9.06 22.38 -15.73
CA GLY A 448 -7.67 22.54 -15.33
C GLY A 448 -6.91 23.40 -16.33
N SER A 449 -5.79 23.94 -15.90
CA SER A 449 -4.96 24.86 -16.70
C SER A 449 -3.48 24.53 -16.54
N VAL A 450 -2.69 24.69 -17.60
CA VAL A 450 -1.23 24.70 -17.49
C VAL A 450 -0.74 26.11 -17.23
N VAL A 451 0.09 26.27 -16.21
CA VAL A 451 0.74 27.53 -15.88
C VAL A 451 2.26 27.39 -15.83
N SER A 452 2.96 28.44 -16.25
CA SER A 452 4.38 28.62 -16.02
C SER A 452 4.61 29.66 -14.93
N VAL A 453 5.56 29.42 -14.04
CA VAL A 453 5.98 30.41 -13.04
C VAL A 453 6.83 31.49 -13.71
N GLU A 454 6.44 32.75 -13.60
CA GLU A 454 7.19 33.88 -14.15
C GLU A 454 8.06 34.59 -13.12
N ALA A 455 7.55 34.73 -11.89
CA ALA A 455 8.27 35.39 -10.80
C ALA A 455 7.85 34.83 -9.44
N ILE A 456 8.73 35.00 -8.46
CA ILE A 456 8.50 34.62 -7.06
C ILE A 456 8.65 35.89 -6.23
N GLY A 457 7.64 36.19 -5.41
CA GLY A 457 7.67 37.35 -4.53
C GLY A 457 8.73 37.23 -3.42
N PRO A 458 9.10 38.34 -2.77
CA PRO A 458 10.03 38.32 -1.63
C PRO A 458 9.63 37.28 -0.58
N GLU A 459 10.60 36.48 -0.14
CA GLU A 459 10.40 35.38 0.83
C GLU A 459 9.32 34.36 0.44
N GLY A 460 8.94 34.29 -0.83
CA GLY A 460 7.87 33.42 -1.32
C GLY A 460 6.47 33.90 -0.94
N ALA A 461 6.26 35.19 -0.67
CA ALA A 461 4.94 35.72 -0.33
C ALA A 461 3.86 35.44 -1.40
N TYR A 462 4.26 35.37 -2.67
CA TYR A 462 3.41 35.02 -3.80
C TYR A 462 4.22 34.38 -4.93
N VAL A 463 3.52 33.82 -5.91
CA VAL A 463 4.07 33.44 -7.22
C VAL A 463 3.24 34.08 -8.33
N ASP A 464 3.90 34.60 -9.36
CA ASP A 464 3.24 35.10 -10.57
C ASP A 464 3.21 33.98 -11.61
N LEU A 465 2.00 33.64 -12.07
CA LEU A 465 1.70 32.51 -12.93
C LEU A 465 1.15 32.99 -14.27
N LYS A 466 1.68 32.46 -15.37
CA LYS A 466 1.14 32.67 -16.72
C LYS A 466 0.41 31.43 -17.21
N PHE A 467 -0.85 31.60 -17.59
CA PHE A 467 -1.69 30.57 -18.20
C PHE A 467 -1.29 30.39 -19.67
N ILE A 468 -0.48 29.38 -19.97
CA ILE A 468 0.31 29.33 -21.22
C ILE A 468 -0.52 29.09 -22.48
N HIS A 469 -1.73 28.55 -22.34
CA HIS A 469 -2.63 28.26 -23.47
C HIS A 469 -3.71 29.33 -23.69
N TYR A 470 -3.66 30.44 -22.96
CA TYR A 470 -4.68 31.49 -22.99
C TYR A 470 -4.05 32.84 -23.27
N THR A 471 -4.72 33.67 -24.07
CA THR A 471 -4.45 35.12 -24.15
C THR A 471 -5.26 35.88 -23.10
N ASP A 472 -6.52 35.48 -22.96
CA ASP A 472 -7.42 35.89 -21.89
C ASP A 472 -8.09 34.66 -21.31
N PHE A 473 -7.90 34.40 -20.02
CA PHE A 473 -8.49 33.23 -19.36
C PHE A 473 -10.01 33.46 -19.15
N PRO A 474 -10.89 32.53 -19.57
CA PRO A 474 -12.33 32.79 -19.71
C PRO A 474 -13.07 33.02 -18.40
N ARG A 475 -12.54 32.52 -17.27
CA ARG A 475 -13.17 32.64 -15.95
C ARG A 475 -12.23 33.26 -14.92
N LYS A 476 -12.49 34.52 -14.54
CA LYS A 476 -11.61 35.24 -13.58
C LYS A 476 -11.80 34.84 -12.11
N ASP A 477 -13.00 34.40 -11.72
CA ASP A 477 -13.25 33.80 -10.41
C ASP A 477 -13.02 32.29 -10.48
N VAL A 478 -11.75 31.89 -10.45
CA VAL A 478 -11.30 30.51 -10.61
C VAL A 478 -10.94 29.88 -9.26
N ARG A 479 -11.28 28.61 -9.06
CA ARG A 479 -10.81 27.86 -7.89
C ARG A 479 -9.40 27.34 -8.13
N ILE A 480 -8.57 27.39 -7.11
CA ILE A 480 -7.26 26.75 -7.09
C ILE A 480 -7.35 25.59 -6.10
N GLY A 481 -7.59 24.38 -6.62
CA GLY A 481 -7.65 23.18 -5.78
C GLY A 481 -6.24 22.73 -5.39
N ILE A 482 -5.41 22.48 -6.39
CA ILE A 482 -4.03 22.01 -6.25
C ILE A 482 -3.21 22.41 -7.48
N LEU A 483 -1.95 22.78 -7.26
CA LEU A 483 -0.93 22.90 -8.29
C LEU A 483 -0.13 21.61 -8.31
N GLU A 484 -0.01 20.97 -9.46
CA GLU A 484 0.67 19.69 -9.62
C GLU A 484 1.83 19.86 -10.57
N GLY A 485 3.03 19.49 -10.15
CA GLY A 485 4.22 19.64 -10.99
C GLY A 485 4.04 18.92 -12.33
N LEU A 486 4.32 19.63 -13.43
CA LEU A 486 4.16 19.13 -14.78
C LEU A 486 5.52 18.94 -15.46
N ASP A 487 5.75 17.78 -16.07
CA ASP A 487 6.96 17.55 -16.86
C ASP A 487 6.87 18.34 -18.17
N PRO A 488 7.82 19.24 -18.49
CA PRO A 488 7.81 20.01 -19.73
C PRO A 488 7.95 19.16 -21.00
N THR A 489 8.40 17.91 -20.89
CA THR A 489 8.59 17.00 -22.03
C THR A 489 7.30 16.29 -22.38
N THR A 490 6.65 15.68 -21.39
CA THR A 490 5.43 14.87 -21.61
C THR A 490 4.15 15.67 -21.45
N MET A 491 4.22 16.86 -20.84
CA MET A 491 3.08 17.66 -20.42
C MET A 491 2.09 16.86 -19.57
N SER A 492 2.62 15.98 -18.71
CA SER A 492 1.87 15.18 -17.76
C SER A 492 2.45 15.26 -16.35
N VAL A 493 1.62 14.87 -15.38
CA VAL A 493 1.99 14.87 -13.96
C VAL A 493 2.83 13.65 -13.62
N GLY A 494 3.66 13.78 -12.59
CA GLY A 494 4.45 12.68 -12.06
C GLY A 494 5.78 12.52 -12.78
N PHE A 495 6.83 13.08 -12.19
CA PHE A 495 8.21 12.88 -12.64
C PHE A 495 9.14 12.94 -11.44
N GLU A 496 10.38 12.48 -11.61
CA GLU A 496 11.33 12.42 -10.51
C GLU A 496 11.63 13.82 -9.95
N GLY A 497 11.38 14.02 -8.65
CA GLY A 497 11.57 15.28 -7.95
C GLY A 497 10.43 16.28 -8.12
N SER A 498 9.33 15.91 -8.79
CA SER A 498 8.13 16.73 -8.86
C SER A 498 7.49 16.90 -7.47
N PHE A 499 6.62 17.91 -7.34
CA PHE A 499 5.89 18.15 -6.10
C PHE A 499 4.59 18.88 -6.38
N ASP A 500 3.67 18.76 -5.42
CA ASP A 500 2.35 19.35 -5.50
C ASP A 500 2.17 20.38 -4.39
N ILE A 501 1.34 21.40 -4.64
CA ILE A 501 1.00 22.46 -3.71
C ILE A 501 -0.52 22.50 -3.58
N GLY A 502 -1.02 21.93 -2.49
CA GLY A 502 -2.45 21.94 -2.17
C GLY A 502 -2.92 23.33 -1.77
N HIS A 503 -4.10 23.72 -2.25
CA HIS A 503 -4.83 24.91 -1.81
C HIS A 503 -6.21 24.44 -1.32
N GLU A 504 -7.26 24.67 -2.09
CA GLU A 504 -8.63 24.30 -1.75
C GLU A 504 -8.96 22.86 -2.20
N PHE A 505 -8.17 21.86 -1.80
CA PHE A 505 -8.35 20.48 -2.29
C PHE A 505 -9.74 19.93 -1.92
N PHE A 506 -10.14 20.06 -0.65
CA PHE A 506 -11.50 19.81 -0.20
C PHE A 506 -12.26 21.12 -0.08
N ARG A 507 -13.40 21.24 -0.76
CA ARG A 507 -14.28 22.39 -0.60
C ARG A 507 -15.12 22.24 0.67
N ARG A 508 -14.63 22.76 1.79
CA ARG A 508 -15.36 22.81 3.08
C ARG A 508 -15.71 24.24 3.45
N ALA A 509 -16.74 24.43 4.26
CA ALA A 509 -17.21 25.75 4.68
C ALA A 509 -16.14 26.57 5.44
N ASP A 510 -15.22 25.88 6.11
CA ASP A 510 -14.11 26.43 6.90
C ASP A 510 -12.79 26.53 6.11
N SER A 511 -12.73 26.04 4.87
CA SER A 511 -11.50 26.05 4.09
C SER A 511 -11.19 27.46 3.58
N LYS A 512 -10.00 27.96 3.93
CA LYS A 512 -9.52 29.27 3.47
C LYS A 512 -9.33 29.22 1.95
N ARG A 513 -10.02 30.10 1.23
CA ARG A 513 -9.89 30.22 -0.22
C ARG A 513 -8.48 30.67 -0.61
N ALA A 514 -8.03 30.25 -1.78
CA ALA A 514 -6.86 30.79 -2.41
C ALA A 514 -7.06 32.29 -2.65
N SER A 515 -6.04 33.08 -2.35
CA SER A 515 -6.03 34.54 -2.58
C SER A 515 -5.14 34.82 -3.78
N TYR A 516 -5.68 35.54 -4.76
CA TYR A 516 -4.96 35.90 -5.98
C TYR A 516 -5.51 37.18 -6.59
N GLU A 517 -4.73 37.77 -7.51
CA GLU A 517 -5.16 38.88 -8.36
C GLU A 517 -4.72 38.64 -9.81
N TRP A 518 -5.52 39.09 -10.78
CA TRP A 518 -5.16 39.02 -12.19
C TRP A 518 -4.33 40.25 -12.56
N LEU A 519 -3.10 40.02 -13.04
CA LEU A 519 -2.17 41.05 -13.50
C LEU A 519 -2.44 41.44 -14.96
N SER A 520 -3.01 40.52 -15.74
CA SER A 520 -3.48 40.72 -17.11
C SER A 520 -4.45 39.59 -17.50
N GLY A 521 -4.86 39.51 -18.76
CA GLY A 521 -5.81 38.48 -19.22
C GLY A 521 -5.39 37.04 -18.92
N ASN A 522 -4.10 36.73 -18.93
CA ASN A 522 -3.58 35.37 -18.70
C ASN A 522 -2.47 35.31 -17.62
N ARG A 523 -2.30 36.36 -16.82
CA ARG A 523 -1.30 36.38 -15.74
C ARG A 523 -1.98 36.60 -14.39
N MET A 524 -1.64 35.78 -13.42
CA MET A 524 -2.23 35.78 -12.08
C MET A 524 -1.14 35.76 -11.02
N ARG A 525 -1.24 36.63 -10.03
CA ARG A 525 -0.44 36.56 -8.80
C ARG A 525 -1.18 35.71 -7.79
N LEU A 526 -0.62 34.56 -7.40
CA LEU A 526 -1.16 33.66 -6.38
C LEU A 526 -0.43 33.86 -5.05
N ASN A 527 -1.14 34.35 -4.05
CA ASN A 527 -0.59 34.57 -2.72
C ASN A 527 -0.40 33.24 -1.98
N ALA A 528 0.67 33.16 -1.17
CA ALA A 528 0.86 32.05 -0.26
C ALA A 528 -0.23 32.06 0.83
N TYR A 529 -0.96 30.95 0.96
CA TYR A 529 -2.09 30.86 1.90
C TYR A 529 -1.66 30.56 3.35
N SER A 530 -0.42 30.10 3.54
CA SER A 530 0.20 29.70 4.82
C SER A 530 1.73 29.89 4.79
N ASP A 531 2.40 29.86 5.94
CA ASP A 531 3.88 29.89 6.00
C ASP A 531 4.53 28.60 5.45
N GLY A 532 3.76 27.52 5.39
CA GLY A 532 4.12 26.32 4.62
C GLY A 532 4.25 26.65 3.14
N ALA A 533 3.20 27.25 2.56
CA ALA A 533 3.17 27.65 1.16
C ALA A 533 4.25 28.69 0.82
N LYS A 534 4.44 29.72 1.68
CA LYS A 534 5.49 30.74 1.49
C LYS A 534 6.87 30.10 1.33
N SER A 535 7.18 29.20 2.25
CA SER A 535 8.45 28.47 2.21
C SER A 535 8.57 27.54 1.01
N THR A 536 7.49 26.91 0.55
CA THR A 536 7.52 26.10 -0.66
C THR A 536 7.81 26.97 -1.88
N TYR A 537 7.15 28.12 -2.00
CA TYR A 537 7.41 29.09 -3.06
C TYR A 537 8.85 29.60 -3.03
N ALA A 538 9.37 29.97 -1.86
CA ALA A 538 10.73 30.49 -1.74
C ALA A 538 11.83 29.44 -2.01
N LYS A 539 11.62 28.19 -1.56
CA LYS A 539 12.71 27.18 -1.55
C LYS A 539 12.64 26.18 -2.69
N ARG A 540 11.44 25.89 -3.22
CA ARG A 540 11.24 24.78 -4.17
C ARG A 540 10.82 25.22 -5.56
N VAL A 541 10.03 26.30 -5.65
CA VAL A 541 9.56 26.83 -6.93
C VAL A 541 10.66 27.66 -7.58
N LYS A 542 10.75 27.60 -8.91
CA LYS A 542 11.68 28.38 -9.74
C LYS A 542 10.93 29.01 -10.92
N PRO A 543 11.34 30.21 -11.39
CA PRO A 543 10.86 30.73 -12.66
C PRO A 543 11.11 29.72 -13.79
N GLY A 544 10.09 29.50 -14.64
CA GLY A 544 10.09 28.49 -15.68
C GLY A 544 9.46 27.14 -15.28
N ASP A 545 9.27 26.87 -13.99
CA ASP A 545 8.56 25.65 -13.56
C ASP A 545 7.14 25.61 -14.14
N LEU A 546 6.71 24.42 -14.57
CA LEU A 546 5.37 24.18 -15.06
C LEU A 546 4.51 23.47 -14.00
N PHE A 547 3.28 23.93 -13.87
CA PHE A 547 2.27 23.27 -13.05
C PHE A 547 0.97 23.08 -13.83
N ARG A 548 0.28 21.97 -13.59
CA ARG A 548 -1.15 21.84 -13.83
C ARG A 548 -1.89 22.39 -12.62
N ILE A 549 -2.71 23.40 -12.81
CA ILE A 549 -3.73 23.79 -11.84
C ILE A 549 -4.96 22.94 -12.09
N ARG A 550 -5.43 22.27 -11.05
CA ARG A 550 -6.71 21.59 -11.06
C ARG A 550 -7.77 22.45 -10.36
N HIS A 551 -8.79 22.85 -11.12
CA HIS A 551 -9.81 23.82 -10.67
C HIS A 551 -10.98 23.14 -9.95
N TYR A 552 -11.28 21.90 -10.29
CA TYR A 552 -12.29 21.06 -9.65
C TYR A 552 -11.65 19.82 -9.04
N VAL A 553 -12.29 19.17 -8.06
CA VAL A 553 -11.79 17.87 -7.56
C VAL A 553 -12.94 16.87 -7.48
N TYR A 554 -13.89 17.03 -6.54
CA TYR A 554 -14.98 16.08 -6.28
C TYR A 554 -16.37 16.68 -6.54
N ASP A 555 -16.48 17.66 -7.44
CA ASP A 555 -17.62 18.57 -7.45
C ASP A 555 -18.89 17.98 -8.11
N MET A 556 -18.81 17.49 -9.36
CA MET A 556 -19.96 16.93 -10.09
C MET A 556 -19.56 15.69 -10.93
N PRO A 557 -19.96 14.46 -10.54
CA PRO A 557 -19.64 13.24 -11.30
C PRO A 557 -20.15 13.27 -12.75
N GLY A 558 -19.45 12.58 -13.64
CA GLY A 558 -19.88 12.38 -15.02
C GLY A 558 -21.10 11.49 -15.10
N ILE A 559 -20.90 10.17 -14.91
CA ILE A 559 -21.95 9.16 -14.98
C ILE A 559 -22.01 8.39 -13.66
N THR A 560 -23.17 8.42 -12.99
CA THR A 560 -23.42 7.62 -11.78
C THR A 560 -24.23 6.37 -12.12
N MET A 561 -23.89 5.25 -11.50
CA MET A 561 -24.56 3.96 -11.63
C MET A 561 -24.93 3.46 -10.24
N TYR A 562 -26.23 3.32 -9.98
CA TYR A 562 -26.75 2.91 -8.68
C TYR A 562 -27.73 1.75 -8.79
N ALA A 563 -27.38 0.62 -8.16
CA ALA A 563 -28.26 -0.55 -8.03
C ALA A 563 -28.86 -1.08 -9.35
N ASN A 564 -28.07 -1.08 -10.43
CA ASN A 564 -28.50 -1.68 -11.70
C ASN A 564 -28.09 -3.16 -11.77
N THR A 565 -28.81 -3.93 -12.58
CA THR A 565 -28.46 -5.33 -12.89
C THR A 565 -28.34 -5.52 -14.40
N ASN A 566 -27.23 -6.06 -14.89
CA ASN A 566 -26.96 -6.20 -16.32
C ASN A 566 -26.92 -4.86 -17.07
N LEU A 567 -25.88 -4.07 -16.83
CA LEU A 567 -25.63 -2.77 -17.48
C LEU A 567 -24.42 -2.84 -18.42
N THR A 568 -24.58 -2.40 -19.67
CA THR A 568 -23.48 -2.25 -20.63
C THR A 568 -23.29 -0.79 -21.03
N LEU A 569 -22.08 -0.26 -20.85
CA LEU A 569 -21.61 0.94 -21.54
C LEU A 569 -20.69 0.53 -22.68
N SER A 570 -21.02 0.92 -23.91
CA SER A 570 -20.24 0.51 -25.09
C SER A 570 -19.94 1.69 -26.01
N ASN A 571 -18.66 1.87 -26.40
CA ASN A 571 -18.24 2.98 -27.26
C ASN A 571 -18.68 4.34 -26.70
N VAL A 572 -18.35 4.57 -25.43
CA VAL A 572 -18.61 5.82 -24.70
C VAL A 572 -17.28 6.50 -24.41
N THR A 573 -17.15 7.79 -24.68
CA THR A 573 -15.91 8.53 -24.36
C THR A 573 -16.21 9.75 -23.51
N ILE A 574 -15.50 9.91 -22.40
CA ILE A 574 -15.52 11.14 -21.59
C ILE A 574 -14.25 11.93 -21.87
N TYR A 575 -14.39 13.14 -22.41
CA TYR A 575 -13.29 14.07 -22.65
C TYR A 575 -12.97 14.93 -21.43
N GLY A 576 -13.99 15.32 -20.66
CA GLY A 576 -13.82 16.21 -19.52
C GLY A 576 -15.00 16.22 -18.56
N VAL A 577 -14.75 16.07 -17.25
CA VAL A 577 -15.76 16.27 -16.19
C VAL A 577 -15.14 16.79 -14.87
N PRO A 578 -15.84 17.67 -14.12
CA PRO A 578 -15.36 18.30 -12.87
C PRO A 578 -15.45 17.40 -11.62
N SER A 579 -15.29 16.08 -11.75
CA SER A 579 -15.22 15.12 -10.64
C SER A 579 -14.74 13.75 -11.12
N HIS A 580 -15.21 12.68 -10.47
CA HIS A 580 -15.16 11.32 -10.97
C HIS A 580 -15.83 11.21 -12.35
N ALA A 581 -15.25 10.46 -13.27
CA ALA A 581 -15.89 10.18 -14.56
C ALA A 581 -17.04 9.18 -14.42
N PHE A 582 -16.81 8.07 -13.72
CA PHE A 582 -17.82 7.06 -13.39
C PHE A 582 -17.85 6.83 -11.88
N VAL A 583 -19.05 6.75 -11.30
CA VAL A 583 -19.24 6.34 -9.90
C VAL A 583 -20.25 5.22 -9.83
N THR A 584 -19.89 4.13 -9.17
CA THR A 584 -20.75 2.96 -8.95
C THR A 584 -21.01 2.78 -7.45
N SER A 585 -22.27 2.56 -7.07
CA SER A 585 -22.66 2.28 -5.69
C SER A 585 -23.96 1.48 -5.58
N GLY A 586 -24.29 1.09 -4.35
CA GLY A 586 -25.51 0.35 -4.03
C GLY A 586 -25.44 -1.11 -4.47
N GLU A 587 -26.60 -1.72 -4.68
CA GLU A 587 -26.73 -3.14 -5.08
C GLU A 587 -26.45 -3.33 -6.59
N GLN A 588 -25.42 -2.66 -7.11
CA GLN A 588 -25.00 -2.80 -8.50
C GLN A 588 -24.48 -4.22 -8.73
N HIS A 589 -24.95 -4.88 -9.77
CA HIS A 589 -24.63 -6.28 -10.05
C HIS A 589 -24.52 -6.51 -11.56
N HIS A 590 -23.50 -7.24 -12.02
CA HIS A 590 -23.30 -7.53 -13.46
C HIS A 590 -23.29 -6.28 -14.35
N TRP A 591 -22.12 -5.70 -14.57
CA TRP A 591 -21.99 -4.59 -15.51
C TRP A 591 -20.66 -4.61 -16.25
N GLN A 592 -20.62 -3.96 -17.41
CA GLN A 592 -19.44 -3.96 -18.23
C GLN A 592 -19.22 -2.67 -19.01
N PHE A 593 -17.94 -2.36 -19.20
CA PHE A 593 -17.43 -1.30 -20.05
C PHE A 593 -16.72 -1.95 -21.25
N LEU A 594 -17.22 -1.65 -22.46
CA LEU A 594 -16.69 -2.18 -23.72
C LEU A 594 -16.26 -1.03 -24.61
N ASN A 595 -14.94 -0.85 -24.81
CA ASN A 595 -14.41 0.30 -25.55
C ASN A 595 -14.93 1.64 -24.99
N THR A 596 -14.89 1.76 -23.66
CA THR A 596 -15.30 2.96 -22.95
C THR A 596 -14.05 3.71 -22.51
N HIS A 597 -13.91 4.95 -22.94
CA HIS A 597 -12.67 5.71 -22.79
C HIS A 597 -12.87 6.95 -21.93
N ILE A 598 -11.82 7.34 -21.22
CA ILE A 598 -11.65 8.65 -20.63
C ILE A 598 -10.28 9.12 -21.08
N ARG A 599 -10.26 10.06 -22.02
CA ARG A 599 -9.03 10.50 -22.68
C ARG A 599 -9.18 11.92 -23.14
N LYS A 600 -8.06 12.60 -23.41
CA LYS A 600 -8.11 13.96 -23.92
C LYS A 600 -8.86 14.02 -25.26
N ARG A 601 -9.58 15.10 -25.49
CA ARG A 601 -10.10 15.40 -26.82
C ARG A 601 -8.94 15.47 -27.81
N PRO A 602 -8.98 14.73 -28.94
CA PRO A 602 -7.92 14.79 -29.94
C PRO A 602 -7.63 16.23 -30.38
N GLY A 603 -6.34 16.60 -30.39
CA GLY A 603 -5.90 17.95 -30.75
C GLY A 603 -6.13 19.04 -29.68
N SER A 604 -6.70 18.71 -28.51
CA SER A 604 -6.86 19.67 -27.42
C SER A 604 -5.57 19.85 -26.61
N THR A 605 -5.41 21.04 -26.02
CA THR A 605 -4.38 21.36 -25.02
C THR A 605 -4.90 21.18 -23.59
N HIS A 606 -6.01 20.47 -23.40
CA HIS A 606 -6.60 20.27 -22.07
C HIS A 606 -5.66 19.42 -21.21
N PRO A 607 -5.26 19.88 -20.01
CA PRO A 607 -4.26 19.17 -19.21
C PRO A 607 -4.83 18.05 -18.33
N ILE A 608 -6.15 17.85 -18.36
CA ILE A 608 -6.86 16.89 -17.52
C ILE A 608 -8.13 16.42 -18.21
N THR A 609 -8.56 15.20 -17.92
CA THR A 609 -9.83 14.63 -18.37
C THR A 609 -10.88 14.75 -17.26
N CYS A 610 -10.93 13.81 -16.32
CA CYS A 610 -11.72 13.90 -15.10
C CYS A 610 -10.87 14.44 -13.94
N THR A 611 -11.46 15.22 -13.04
CA THR A 611 -10.68 15.88 -11.98
C THR A 611 -10.48 15.06 -10.70
N ALA A 612 -11.13 13.89 -10.61
CA ALA A 612 -10.87 12.85 -9.63
C ALA A 612 -10.69 11.49 -10.34
N ASP A 613 -11.04 10.37 -9.69
CA ASP A 613 -10.98 9.01 -10.24
C ASP A 613 -11.73 8.87 -11.57
N HIS A 614 -11.22 8.01 -12.43
CA HIS A 614 -11.86 7.68 -13.68
C HIS A 614 -13.10 6.79 -13.44
N HIS A 615 -12.96 5.73 -12.64
CA HIS A 615 -14.08 4.91 -12.20
C HIS A 615 -13.94 4.53 -10.73
N HIS A 616 -14.88 4.98 -9.90
CA HIS A 616 -14.91 4.72 -8.47
C HIS A 616 -16.09 3.80 -8.10
N ILE A 617 -15.80 2.56 -7.73
CA ILE A 617 -16.78 1.59 -7.22
C ILE A 617 -16.69 1.60 -5.69
N ALA A 618 -17.66 2.26 -5.04
CA ALA A 618 -17.65 2.47 -3.58
C ALA A 618 -18.25 1.30 -2.78
N GLN A 619 -19.14 0.54 -3.42
CA GLN A 619 -19.75 -0.70 -2.94
C GLN A 619 -20.59 -1.30 -4.07
N SER A 620 -20.67 -2.63 -4.14
CA SER A 620 -21.46 -3.35 -5.15
C SER A 620 -21.78 -4.78 -4.71
N LEU A 621 -22.44 -5.54 -5.59
CA LEU A 621 -22.59 -7.00 -5.50
C LEU A 621 -21.65 -7.75 -6.48
N GLY A 622 -20.72 -7.03 -7.11
CA GLY A 622 -19.70 -7.62 -7.98
C GLY A 622 -20.14 -7.92 -9.42
N TYR A 623 -19.28 -8.66 -10.13
CA TYR A 623 -19.40 -9.02 -11.55
C TYR A 623 -19.22 -7.81 -12.49
N TYR A 624 -18.04 -7.20 -12.45
CA TYR A 624 -17.66 -6.09 -13.35
C TYR A 624 -16.62 -6.51 -14.40
N LYS A 625 -16.86 -6.15 -15.66
CA LYS A 625 -15.92 -6.38 -16.77
C LYS A 625 -15.51 -5.06 -17.44
N MET A 626 -14.22 -4.89 -17.67
CA MET A 626 -13.64 -3.77 -18.40
C MET A 626 -12.76 -4.32 -19.52
N ASP A 627 -13.13 -4.03 -20.77
CA ASP A 627 -12.46 -4.58 -21.96
C ASP A 627 -12.23 -3.49 -23.01
N GLY A 628 -11.00 -3.37 -23.51
CA GLY A 628 -10.63 -2.46 -24.60
C GLY A 628 -10.69 -0.97 -24.23
N CYS A 629 -10.55 -0.62 -22.95
CA CYS A 629 -10.75 0.74 -22.46
C CYS A 629 -9.43 1.54 -22.36
N GLU A 630 -9.51 2.86 -22.42
CA GLU A 630 -8.36 3.77 -22.26
C GLU A 630 -8.70 4.84 -21.23
N PHE A 631 -8.01 4.87 -20.09
CA PHE A 631 -8.19 5.88 -19.03
C PHE A 631 -6.89 6.66 -18.84
N SER A 632 -6.93 7.95 -19.13
CA SER A 632 -5.73 8.79 -19.18
C SER A 632 -5.92 10.22 -18.71
N PHE A 633 -4.82 10.81 -18.22
CA PHE A 633 -4.72 12.21 -17.79
C PHE A 633 -5.70 12.66 -16.68
N GLY A 634 -6.31 11.73 -15.93
CA GLY A 634 -7.21 12.08 -14.83
C GLY A 634 -6.52 12.68 -13.60
N GLY A 635 -7.35 13.10 -12.64
CA GLY A 635 -6.93 13.73 -11.39
C GLY A 635 -6.72 12.75 -10.23
N ASP A 636 -7.28 11.55 -10.31
CA ASP A 636 -7.01 10.45 -9.38
C ASP A 636 -7.07 9.07 -10.07
N ASP A 637 -7.18 7.99 -9.30
CA ASP A 637 -7.06 6.61 -9.77
C ASP A 637 -7.84 6.27 -11.07
N CYS A 638 -7.30 5.37 -11.88
CA CYS A 638 -8.02 4.89 -13.07
C CYS A 638 -9.19 3.96 -12.69
N LEU A 639 -9.00 3.09 -11.71
CA LEU A 639 -10.09 2.28 -11.18
C LEU A 639 -9.89 2.10 -9.69
N ASN A 640 -10.89 2.47 -8.90
CA ASN A 640 -10.94 2.16 -7.48
C ASN A 640 -12.08 1.17 -7.22
N VAL A 641 -11.77 -0.01 -6.66
CA VAL A 641 -12.75 -1.06 -6.35
C VAL A 641 -12.71 -1.38 -4.87
N HIS A 642 -13.74 -0.97 -4.13
CA HIS A 642 -13.84 -1.28 -2.71
C HIS A 642 -15.29 -1.42 -2.24
N ASP A 643 -15.42 -1.92 -1.01
CA ASP A 643 -16.63 -1.78 -0.22
C ASP A 643 -16.33 -0.90 0.99
N THR A 644 -17.30 -0.10 1.41
CA THR A 644 -17.11 0.82 2.53
C THR A 644 -17.07 0.05 3.87
N THR A 645 -16.00 0.25 4.64
CA THR A 645 -15.91 -0.17 6.05
C THR A 645 -16.24 0.99 6.98
N GLY A 646 -16.27 0.70 8.27
CA GLY A 646 -16.30 1.74 9.30
C GLY A 646 -15.61 1.29 10.56
N PHE A 647 -15.22 2.26 11.38
CA PHE A 647 -14.65 2.00 12.70
C PHE A 647 -15.63 2.44 13.80
N ALA A 648 -15.81 1.63 14.84
CA ALA A 648 -16.69 1.94 15.97
C ALA A 648 -16.17 1.37 17.29
N PHE A 649 -16.62 1.94 18.41
CA PHE A 649 -16.26 1.51 19.77
C PHE A 649 -17.48 0.99 20.51
N LYS A 650 -17.28 0.05 21.42
CA LYS A 650 -18.35 -0.43 22.32
C LYS A 650 -18.66 0.61 23.38
N THR A 651 -19.90 1.06 23.41
CA THR A 651 -20.42 2.05 24.38
C THR A 651 -21.57 1.52 25.22
N GLY A 652 -22.16 0.37 24.83
CA GLY A 652 -23.17 -0.35 25.61
C GLY A 652 -23.05 -1.86 25.47
N ALA A 653 -23.98 -2.61 26.09
CA ALA A 653 -24.02 -4.06 25.97
C ALA A 653 -24.28 -4.52 24.53
N ASP A 654 -25.12 -3.79 23.79
CA ASP A 654 -25.60 -4.04 22.42
C ASP A 654 -25.41 -2.82 21.50
N THR A 655 -24.68 -1.79 21.95
CA THR A 655 -24.51 -0.51 21.26
C THR A 655 -23.05 -0.22 20.89
N LEU A 656 -22.81 0.10 19.62
CA LEU A 656 -21.55 0.64 19.10
C LEU A 656 -21.71 2.11 18.72
N THR A 657 -20.70 2.93 18.99
CA THR A 657 -20.63 4.33 18.54
C THR A 657 -19.57 4.49 17.44
N THR A 658 -19.96 5.02 16.28
CA THR A 658 -19.08 5.15 15.09
C THR A 658 -18.01 6.24 15.27
N LYS A 659 -16.80 6.02 14.75
CA LYS A 659 -15.71 7.01 14.70
C LYS A 659 -15.52 7.63 13.33
N ASN A 660 -15.38 6.78 12.32
CA ASN A 660 -15.24 7.16 10.93
C ASN A 660 -15.96 6.11 10.09
N MET A 661 -17.25 6.33 9.85
CA MET A 661 -18.08 5.43 9.07
C MET A 661 -19.17 6.23 8.36
N SER A 662 -19.25 6.11 7.04
CA SER A 662 -20.48 6.46 6.34
C SER A 662 -21.52 5.40 6.64
N VAL A 663 -22.54 5.79 7.42
CA VAL A 663 -23.67 4.92 7.77
C VAL A 663 -24.82 5.01 6.75
N ALA A 664 -24.66 5.76 5.67
CA ALA A 664 -25.72 6.00 4.70
C ALA A 664 -26.21 4.71 4.03
N GLY A 665 -25.31 3.72 3.85
CA GLY A 665 -25.62 2.42 3.27
C GLY A 665 -26.15 1.37 4.25
N LEU A 666 -26.09 1.61 5.57
CA LEU A 666 -26.54 0.67 6.61
C LEU A 666 -28.05 0.74 6.84
N ARG A 667 -28.69 -0.43 6.91
CA ARG A 667 -30.14 -0.56 7.14
C ARG A 667 -30.41 -1.53 8.31
N PRO A 668 -31.47 -1.30 9.11
CA PRO A 668 -31.99 -2.33 10.00
C PRO A 668 -32.16 -3.67 9.26
N GLY A 669 -31.71 -4.76 9.88
CA GLY A 669 -31.62 -6.09 9.30
C GLY A 669 -30.29 -6.43 8.62
N ASP A 670 -29.40 -5.46 8.38
CA ASP A 670 -28.07 -5.74 7.80
C ASP A 670 -27.21 -6.56 8.78
N HIS A 671 -26.46 -7.52 8.24
CA HIS A 671 -25.49 -8.33 8.99
C HIS A 671 -24.10 -7.68 8.96
N LEU A 672 -23.57 -7.31 10.12
CA LEU A 672 -22.26 -6.71 10.28
C LEU A 672 -21.29 -7.71 10.93
N GLU A 673 -20.23 -8.05 10.22
CA GLU A 673 -19.10 -8.77 10.81
C GLU A 673 -18.19 -7.79 11.56
N LEU A 674 -17.84 -8.14 12.79
CA LEU A 674 -16.91 -7.36 13.61
C LEU A 674 -15.49 -7.90 13.45
N ARG A 675 -14.55 -7.04 13.07
CA ARG A 675 -13.11 -7.31 13.08
C ARG A 675 -12.44 -6.50 14.18
N ASN A 676 -11.36 -7.04 14.74
CA ASN A 676 -10.46 -6.27 15.59
C ASN A 676 -9.78 -5.16 14.75
N ASP A 677 -9.18 -4.19 15.42
CA ASP A 677 -8.46 -3.06 14.80
C ASP A 677 -7.21 -3.45 13.98
N ASP A 678 -6.74 -4.70 14.09
CA ASP A 678 -5.69 -5.31 13.27
C ASP A 678 -6.22 -6.18 12.11
N TYR A 679 -7.55 -6.13 11.87
CA TYR A 679 -8.33 -6.95 10.94
C TYR A 679 -8.56 -8.43 11.33
N SER A 680 -7.97 -8.92 12.42
CA SER A 680 -8.22 -10.29 12.87
C SER A 680 -9.70 -10.50 13.21
N PRO A 681 -10.26 -11.69 12.96
CA PRO A 681 -11.67 -11.96 13.18
C PRO A 681 -12.00 -12.00 14.66
N THR A 682 -13.12 -11.38 15.06
CA THR A 682 -13.70 -11.61 16.38
C THR A 682 -14.48 -12.93 16.45
N GLY A 683 -14.87 -13.47 15.28
CA GLY A 683 -15.80 -14.59 15.16
C GLY A 683 -17.28 -14.19 15.23
N THR A 684 -17.58 -12.90 15.33
CA THR A 684 -18.94 -12.39 15.55
C THR A 684 -19.52 -11.70 14.32
N VAL A 685 -20.77 -12.06 14.00
CA VAL A 685 -21.64 -11.34 13.06
C VAL A 685 -22.92 -10.96 13.80
N LEU A 686 -23.31 -9.68 13.73
CA LEU A 686 -24.48 -9.15 14.42
C LEU A 686 -25.49 -8.59 13.42
N THR A 687 -26.78 -8.70 13.74
CA THR A 687 -27.86 -8.04 12.99
C THR A 687 -28.09 -6.63 13.53
N LEU A 688 -28.01 -5.63 12.67
CA LEU A 688 -28.30 -4.24 13.01
C LEU A 688 -29.81 -4.09 13.27
N LYS A 689 -30.19 -3.69 14.49
CA LYS A 689 -31.59 -3.42 14.85
C LYS A 689 -31.99 -2.00 14.50
N GLU A 690 -31.16 -1.03 14.85
CA GLU A 690 -31.47 0.38 14.72
C GLU A 690 -30.19 1.21 14.57
N LYS A 691 -30.30 2.34 13.86
CA LYS A 691 -29.27 3.38 13.79
C LYS A 691 -29.84 4.69 14.34
N LYS A 692 -29.11 5.32 15.27
CA LYS A 692 -29.45 6.63 15.86
C LYS A 692 -28.33 7.65 15.66
N GLY A 693 -28.66 8.93 15.84
CA GLY A 693 -27.73 10.05 15.73
C GLY A 693 -27.66 10.64 14.32
N PRO A 694 -27.25 11.92 14.18
CA PRO A 694 -27.14 12.59 12.89
C PRO A 694 -25.89 12.17 12.11
N GLY A 695 -24.89 11.58 12.78
CA GLY A 695 -23.73 11.00 12.14
C GLY A 695 -22.69 12.00 11.66
N ASP A 696 -22.63 13.16 12.30
CA ASP A 696 -21.58 14.16 12.05
C ASP A 696 -20.41 13.99 13.05
N LYS A 697 -19.37 14.83 12.89
CA LYS A 697 -18.15 14.73 13.71
C LYS A 697 -18.39 15.01 15.20
N GLU A 698 -19.38 15.82 15.54
CA GLU A 698 -19.70 16.19 16.92
C GLU A 698 -20.70 15.19 17.54
N HIS A 699 -21.53 14.57 16.71
CA HIS A 699 -22.59 13.65 17.10
C HIS A 699 -22.50 12.35 16.26
N PRO A 700 -21.60 11.43 16.64
CA PRO A 700 -21.42 10.16 15.93
C PRO A 700 -22.70 9.32 15.95
N ASN A 701 -22.83 8.40 15.00
CA ASN A 701 -23.96 7.47 15.00
C ASN A 701 -23.81 6.42 16.09
N GLU A 702 -24.94 6.01 16.64
CA GLU A 702 -25.08 4.81 17.46
C GLU A 702 -25.70 3.69 16.61
N LEU A 703 -25.09 2.52 16.64
CA LEU A 703 -25.55 1.30 16.01
C LEU A 703 -26.00 0.35 17.12
N ILE A 704 -27.29 0.02 17.14
CA ILE A 704 -27.91 -0.86 18.14
C ILE A 704 -28.15 -2.22 17.48
N PHE A 705 -27.71 -3.29 18.14
CA PHE A 705 -27.77 -4.65 17.60
C PHE A 705 -28.83 -5.51 18.32
N GLU A 706 -29.26 -6.59 17.66
CA GLU A 706 -30.21 -7.55 18.25
C GLU A 706 -29.58 -8.46 19.31
N SER A 707 -28.24 -8.51 19.37
CA SER A 707 -27.47 -9.36 20.28
C SER A 707 -26.32 -8.59 20.90
N PRO A 708 -25.83 -9.00 22.09
CA PRO A 708 -24.74 -8.32 22.76
C PRO A 708 -23.46 -8.27 21.91
N ILE A 709 -22.75 -7.14 22.01
CA ILE A 709 -21.45 -6.95 21.38
C ILE A 709 -20.40 -7.73 22.19
N PRO A 710 -19.43 -8.40 21.53
CA PRO A 710 -18.34 -9.10 22.21
C PRO A 710 -17.52 -8.16 23.10
N GLU A 711 -16.66 -8.73 23.92
CA GLU A 711 -15.65 -7.95 24.66
C GLU A 711 -14.75 -7.19 23.67
N GLN A 712 -14.56 -5.88 23.90
CA GLN A 712 -13.64 -5.09 23.09
C GLN A 712 -12.22 -5.25 23.65
N ARG A 713 -11.42 -6.10 22.99
CA ARG A 713 -10.05 -6.43 23.42
C ARG A 713 -8.97 -5.49 22.86
N THR A 714 -9.33 -4.66 21.89
CA THR A 714 -8.43 -3.75 21.19
C THR A 714 -9.00 -2.34 21.16
N SER A 715 -8.45 -1.44 20.32
CA SER A 715 -8.91 -0.05 20.30
C SER A 715 -10.35 0.11 19.84
N GLY A 716 -10.94 -0.87 19.13
CA GLY A 716 -12.32 -0.83 18.66
C GLY A 716 -12.61 -1.93 17.66
N PHE A 717 -13.69 -1.79 16.90
CA PHE A 717 -14.10 -2.74 15.86
C PHE A 717 -14.12 -2.08 14.48
N ILE A 718 -13.62 -2.82 13.49
CA ILE A 718 -13.86 -2.54 12.08
C ILE A 718 -15.12 -3.31 11.66
N LEU A 719 -16.02 -2.65 10.95
CA LEU A 719 -17.34 -3.16 10.60
C LEU A 719 -17.41 -3.50 9.11
N PHE A 720 -17.64 -4.77 8.79
CA PHE A 720 -17.86 -5.23 7.41
C PHE A 720 -19.36 -5.46 7.20
N ASN A 721 -19.97 -4.74 6.25
CA ASN A 721 -21.38 -4.93 5.91
C ASN A 721 -21.54 -6.05 4.87
N LYS A 722 -22.10 -7.19 5.30
CA LYS A 722 -22.30 -8.37 4.45
C LYS A 722 -23.36 -8.19 3.37
N ARG A 723 -24.06 -7.07 3.32
CA ARG A 723 -24.93 -6.71 2.18
C ARG A 723 -24.13 -6.53 0.89
N TYR A 724 -22.90 -6.03 0.98
CA TYR A 724 -22.06 -5.70 -0.18
C TYR A 724 -20.86 -6.63 -0.29
N ASN A 725 -20.45 -6.89 -1.53
CA ASN A 725 -19.26 -7.67 -1.85
C ASN A 725 -18.82 -7.34 -3.28
N SER A 726 -17.87 -6.42 -3.43
CA SER A 726 -17.31 -6.02 -4.72
C SER A 726 -16.29 -7.06 -5.22
N GLU A 727 -16.79 -8.21 -5.64
CA GLU A 727 -16.01 -9.34 -6.15
C GLU A 727 -16.22 -9.63 -7.64
N ASN A 728 -15.42 -10.54 -8.20
CA ASN A 728 -15.52 -10.99 -9.60
C ASN A 728 -15.31 -9.85 -10.59
N ILE A 729 -14.08 -9.36 -10.63
CA ILE A 729 -13.68 -8.21 -11.45
C ILE A 729 -12.70 -8.67 -12.53
N ILE A 730 -12.98 -8.31 -13.79
CA ILE A 730 -12.12 -8.61 -14.93
C ILE A 730 -11.73 -7.30 -15.61
N VAL A 731 -10.42 -7.02 -15.69
CA VAL A 731 -9.86 -5.86 -16.38
C VAL A 731 -8.86 -6.36 -17.42
N ARG A 732 -9.16 -6.15 -18.71
CA ARG A 732 -8.29 -6.61 -19.78
C ARG A 732 -8.23 -5.72 -21.00
N ASN A 733 -7.14 -5.86 -21.75
CA ASN A 733 -6.91 -5.13 -23.00
C ASN A 733 -7.03 -3.60 -22.83
N CYS A 734 -6.74 -3.08 -21.64
CA CYS A 734 -6.88 -1.66 -21.31
C CYS A 734 -5.53 -0.93 -21.32
N TYR A 735 -5.60 0.40 -21.49
CA TYR A 735 -4.46 1.29 -21.41
C TYR A 735 -4.68 2.37 -20.34
N PHE A 736 -3.79 2.40 -19.35
CA PHE A 736 -3.81 3.33 -18.22
C PHE A 736 -2.56 4.21 -18.25
N HIS A 737 -2.71 5.53 -18.38
CA HIS A 737 -1.52 6.37 -18.49
C HIS A 737 -1.66 7.85 -18.14
N ASP A 738 -0.54 8.46 -17.76
CA ASP A 738 -0.37 9.91 -17.52
C ASP A 738 -1.35 10.50 -16.48
N ASN A 739 -2.01 9.67 -15.69
CA ASN A 739 -2.89 10.11 -14.64
C ASN A 739 -2.13 10.39 -13.36
N ARG A 740 -2.66 11.33 -12.58
CA ARG A 740 -2.60 11.22 -11.12
C ARG A 740 -3.76 10.32 -10.71
N ALA A 741 -3.71 9.43 -9.74
CA ALA A 741 -2.59 9.04 -8.89
C ALA A 741 -2.12 7.61 -9.21
N ARG A 742 -2.86 6.58 -8.76
CA ARG A 742 -2.54 5.17 -9.07
C ARG A 742 -3.22 4.75 -10.38
N GLY A 743 -2.80 3.65 -10.97
CA GLY A 743 -3.58 3.00 -12.03
C GLY A 743 -4.83 2.35 -11.44
N LEU A 744 -4.67 1.14 -10.88
CA LEU A 744 -5.76 0.41 -10.23
C LEU A 744 -5.57 0.38 -8.72
N LEU A 745 -6.60 0.75 -7.97
CA LEU A 745 -6.73 0.58 -6.54
C LEU A 745 -7.76 -0.54 -6.28
N LEU A 746 -7.30 -1.70 -5.82
CA LEU A 746 -8.07 -2.94 -5.76
C LEU A 746 -8.18 -3.44 -4.32
N LEU A 747 -9.37 -3.33 -3.75
CA LEU A 747 -9.69 -3.73 -2.37
C LEU A 747 -10.82 -4.78 -2.30
N GLY A 748 -11.09 -5.46 -3.42
CA GLY A 748 -12.08 -6.52 -3.58
C GLY A 748 -11.48 -7.93 -3.66
N ARG A 749 -12.29 -8.92 -4.06
CA ARG A 749 -11.91 -10.34 -4.16
C ARG A 749 -12.19 -10.91 -5.55
N ASN A 750 -11.53 -12.01 -5.90
CA ASN A 750 -11.70 -12.68 -7.21
C ASN A 750 -11.47 -11.70 -8.36
N ILE A 751 -10.22 -11.25 -8.54
CA ILE A 751 -9.88 -10.21 -9.51
C ILE A 751 -8.88 -10.75 -10.54
N THR A 752 -9.13 -10.47 -11.81
CA THR A 752 -8.21 -10.77 -12.91
C THR A 752 -7.86 -9.49 -13.65
N VAL A 753 -6.57 -9.13 -13.65
CA VAL A 753 -5.99 -8.00 -14.38
C VAL A 753 -5.02 -8.57 -15.43
N GLU A 754 -5.41 -8.53 -16.70
CA GLU A 754 -4.61 -9.19 -17.75
C GLU A 754 -4.47 -8.42 -19.06
N SER A 755 -3.33 -8.56 -19.72
CA SER A 755 -3.13 -7.99 -21.07
C SER A 755 -3.34 -6.47 -21.12
N ASN A 756 -3.05 -5.75 -20.03
CA ASN A 756 -3.16 -4.30 -19.95
C ASN A 756 -1.78 -3.63 -20.09
N ARG A 757 -1.81 -2.35 -20.46
CA ARG A 757 -0.63 -1.49 -20.45
C ARG A 757 -0.79 -0.38 -19.39
N PHE A 758 0.23 -0.23 -18.56
CA PHE A 758 0.40 0.86 -17.63
C PHE A 758 1.61 1.67 -18.06
N PHE A 759 1.41 2.94 -18.36
CA PHE A 759 2.48 3.84 -18.77
C PHE A 759 2.43 5.12 -17.93
N HIS A 760 3.52 5.47 -17.27
CA HIS A 760 3.65 6.80 -16.67
C HIS A 760 2.49 7.20 -15.73
N THR A 761 2.02 6.26 -14.89
CA THR A 761 1.10 6.58 -13.79
C THR A 761 1.89 7.31 -12.70
N GLN A 762 1.42 8.47 -12.20
CA GLN A 762 2.18 9.28 -11.24
C GLN A 762 2.67 8.44 -10.05
N MET A 763 1.79 7.60 -9.49
CA MET A 763 2.09 6.67 -8.40
C MET A 763 2.15 5.22 -8.90
N GLY A 764 2.17 4.24 -7.99
CA GLY A 764 2.12 2.81 -8.30
C GLY A 764 0.99 2.46 -9.28
N ALA A 765 1.30 1.61 -10.26
CA ALA A 765 0.36 1.20 -11.29
C ALA A 765 -0.80 0.38 -10.71
N ILE A 766 -0.54 -0.47 -9.72
CA ILE A 766 -1.56 -1.24 -9.00
C ILE A 766 -1.31 -1.12 -7.50
N LYS A 767 -2.35 -0.87 -6.73
CA LYS A 767 -2.35 -0.91 -5.28
C LYS A 767 -3.41 -1.93 -4.84
N ILE A 768 -2.97 -3.00 -4.18
CA ILE A 768 -3.83 -4.00 -3.53
C ILE A 768 -3.86 -3.66 -2.05
N GLU A 769 -5.03 -3.30 -1.53
CA GLU A 769 -5.10 -2.72 -0.19
C GLU A 769 -6.39 -3.06 0.56
N THR A 770 -6.36 -2.80 1.86
CA THR A 770 -7.54 -2.51 2.68
C THR A 770 -7.10 -1.63 3.83
N GLY A 771 -7.98 -0.80 4.37
CA GLY A 771 -7.59 0.07 5.45
C GLY A 771 -8.71 0.90 6.05
N TYR A 772 -8.39 1.53 7.18
CA TYR A 772 -9.25 2.51 7.81
C TYR A 772 -8.43 3.65 8.40
N THR A 773 -9.01 4.83 8.41
CA THR A 773 -8.53 6.00 9.14
C THR A 773 -9.58 6.45 10.14
N PHE A 774 -9.22 7.30 11.10
CA PHE A 774 -10.21 7.86 12.03
C PHE A 774 -10.91 9.12 11.52
N ASN A 775 -10.61 9.59 10.31
CA ASN A 775 -11.02 10.92 9.86
C ASN A 775 -11.36 11.08 8.38
N VAL A 776 -10.95 10.16 7.49
CA VAL A 776 -11.18 10.29 6.04
C VAL A 776 -11.66 8.98 5.43
N TRP A 777 -10.76 8.04 5.15
CA TRP A 777 -11.03 6.81 4.39
C TRP A 777 -11.28 5.61 5.30
N SER A 778 -12.13 4.68 4.86
CA SER A 778 -12.36 3.37 5.47
C SER A 778 -12.90 2.43 4.40
N GLU A 779 -12.02 1.63 3.80
CA GLU A 779 -12.26 0.95 2.52
C GLU A 779 -11.72 -0.50 2.50
N GLY A 780 -12.52 -1.39 1.92
CA GLY A 780 -12.19 -2.79 1.63
C GLY A 780 -12.44 -3.77 2.77
N TYR A 781 -12.83 -5.01 2.43
CA TYR A 781 -13.01 -6.11 3.40
C TYR A 781 -11.83 -7.10 3.42
N GLY A 782 -10.70 -6.68 2.85
CA GLY A 782 -9.55 -7.54 2.55
C GLY A 782 -9.61 -8.13 1.15
N VAL A 783 -8.46 -8.53 0.65
CA VAL A 783 -8.27 -8.97 -0.74
C VAL A 783 -7.88 -10.43 -0.77
N SER A 784 -8.50 -11.19 -1.66
CA SER A 784 -7.94 -12.49 -2.03
C SER A 784 -8.31 -12.97 -3.41
N ASN A 785 -7.57 -13.96 -3.90
CA ASN A 785 -7.76 -14.61 -5.19
C ASN A 785 -7.59 -13.59 -6.34
N VAL A 786 -6.37 -13.06 -6.48
CA VAL A 786 -6.04 -12.03 -7.48
C VAL A 786 -5.00 -12.56 -8.46
N ILE A 787 -5.23 -12.34 -9.76
CA ILE A 787 -4.27 -12.57 -10.82
C ILE A 787 -3.93 -11.25 -11.51
N ILE A 788 -2.64 -10.94 -11.61
CA ILE A 788 -2.07 -9.87 -12.42
C ILE A 788 -1.14 -10.54 -13.43
N ARG A 789 -1.57 -10.68 -14.69
CA ARG A 789 -0.81 -11.43 -15.69
C ARG A 789 -0.66 -10.78 -17.05
N SER A 790 0.47 -11.02 -17.70
CA SER A 790 0.71 -10.58 -19.09
C SER A 790 0.48 -9.07 -19.31
N ASN A 791 0.71 -8.26 -18.28
CA ASN A 791 0.62 -6.80 -18.38
C ASN A 791 1.99 -6.20 -18.69
N LEU A 792 1.98 -5.02 -19.31
CA LEU A 792 3.17 -4.18 -19.52
C LEU A 792 3.14 -2.99 -18.54
N PHE A 793 4.16 -2.88 -17.70
CA PHE A 793 4.40 -1.75 -16.81
C PHE A 793 5.62 -0.99 -17.28
N GLU A 794 5.44 0.26 -17.71
CA GLU A 794 6.50 1.09 -18.28
C GLU A 794 6.52 2.46 -17.58
N ASN A 795 7.65 2.80 -16.95
CA ASN A 795 7.85 4.07 -16.25
C ASN A 795 6.72 4.43 -15.25
N ALA A 796 6.18 3.42 -14.56
CA ALA A 796 5.17 3.63 -13.52
C ALA A 796 5.79 4.12 -12.21
N ASN A 797 5.06 4.92 -11.43
CA ASN A 797 5.51 5.54 -10.18
C ASN A 797 6.78 6.42 -10.30
N PRO A 798 6.94 7.26 -11.34
CA PRO A 798 8.10 8.14 -11.49
C PRO A 798 8.17 9.21 -10.39
N TYR A 799 7.05 9.49 -9.71
CA TYR A 799 6.99 10.36 -8.53
C TYR A 799 7.69 9.77 -7.30
N ARG A 800 7.91 8.45 -7.27
CA ARG A 800 8.52 7.73 -6.15
C ARG A 800 7.72 7.88 -4.85
N CYS A 801 6.41 7.63 -4.92
CA CYS A 801 5.59 7.49 -3.70
C CYS A 801 6.06 6.30 -2.84
N PHE A 802 5.73 6.31 -1.54
CA PHE A 802 6.04 5.23 -0.58
C PHE A 802 7.56 4.91 -0.45
N PRO A 803 8.40 5.89 -0.04
CA PRO A 803 9.84 5.68 0.12
C PRO A 803 10.22 4.62 1.15
N ALA A 804 9.45 4.49 2.24
CA ALA A 804 9.70 3.47 3.26
C ALA A 804 9.52 2.04 2.71
N GLU A 805 8.66 1.89 1.70
CA GLU A 805 8.34 0.65 1.00
C GLU A 805 9.00 0.56 -0.39
N LYS A 806 10.08 1.31 -0.62
CA LYS A 806 10.95 1.21 -1.81
C LYS A 806 10.24 1.49 -3.15
N HIS A 807 9.28 2.41 -3.15
CA HIS A 807 8.65 2.93 -4.37
C HIS A 807 8.04 1.86 -5.30
N PRO A 808 7.07 1.07 -4.80
CA PRO A 808 6.53 -0.08 -5.51
C PRO A 808 5.76 0.31 -6.78
N ILE A 809 5.89 -0.52 -7.82
CA ILE A 809 5.01 -0.48 -9.00
C ILE A 809 3.68 -1.16 -8.71
N ILE A 810 3.73 -2.36 -8.12
CA ILE A 810 2.57 -3.06 -7.55
C ILE A 810 2.70 -3.01 -6.02
N TYR A 811 1.86 -2.22 -5.35
CA TYR A 811 1.92 -2.06 -3.90
C TYR A 811 0.87 -2.93 -3.20
N ILE A 812 1.28 -3.86 -2.35
CA ILE A 812 0.38 -4.70 -1.57
C ILE A 812 0.57 -4.33 -0.10
N SER A 813 -0.41 -3.69 0.53
CA SER A 813 -0.26 -3.16 1.89
C SER A 813 -1.59 -2.80 2.54
N VAL A 814 -1.53 -2.38 3.80
CA VAL A 814 -2.68 -1.86 4.55
C VAL A 814 -2.40 -0.47 5.10
N TYR A 815 -3.46 0.28 5.36
CA TYR A 815 -3.42 1.48 6.19
C TYR A 815 -4.30 1.31 7.44
N LEU A 816 -3.71 1.51 8.61
CA LEU A 816 -4.40 1.46 9.89
C LEU A 816 -4.36 2.84 10.53
N LYS A 817 -5.52 3.33 10.98
CA LYS A 817 -5.76 4.56 11.76
C LYS A 817 -5.46 5.89 11.03
N SER A 818 -4.48 5.93 10.14
CA SER A 818 -4.08 7.09 9.31
C SER A 818 -3.67 6.66 7.91
N ASP A 819 -3.63 7.60 6.97
CA ASP A 819 -3.09 7.39 5.62
C ASP A 819 -2.17 8.57 5.23
N PRO A 820 -0.89 8.34 4.88
CA PRO A 820 -0.20 7.06 4.93
C PRO A 820 -0.09 6.51 6.36
N SER A 821 -0.18 5.18 6.49
CA SER A 821 0.01 4.50 7.77
C SER A 821 1.43 3.94 7.85
N VAL A 822 2.07 4.13 9.00
CA VAL A 822 3.27 3.41 9.41
C VAL A 822 2.95 2.14 10.20
N GLU A 823 1.71 2.03 10.73
CA GLU A 823 1.22 0.80 11.36
C GLU A 823 0.86 -0.23 10.26
N LYS A 824 1.12 -1.51 10.57
CA LYS A 824 0.86 -2.69 9.72
C LYS A 824 0.40 -3.84 10.61
N THR A 825 -0.15 -4.89 10.02
CA THR A 825 -0.64 -6.07 10.75
C THR A 825 0.06 -7.34 10.28
N THR A 826 0.31 -8.26 11.21
CA THR A 826 0.77 -9.63 10.87
C THR A 826 -0.39 -10.54 10.47
N TYR A 827 -1.64 -10.11 10.67
CA TYR A 827 -2.81 -10.83 10.17
C TYR A 827 -2.86 -10.72 8.64
N PRO A 828 -2.81 -11.83 7.88
CA PRO A 828 -2.75 -11.78 6.42
C PRO A 828 -4.13 -11.53 5.81
N ILE A 829 -4.61 -10.30 5.94
CA ILE A 829 -5.90 -9.85 5.39
C ILE A 829 -5.87 -9.76 3.85
N LEU A 830 -4.67 -9.65 3.27
CA LEU A 830 -4.41 -9.74 1.83
C LEU A 830 -3.80 -11.11 1.54
N LYS A 831 -4.34 -11.90 0.61
CA LYS A 831 -3.78 -13.23 0.36
C LYS A 831 -4.10 -13.80 -1.02
N ASP A 832 -3.40 -14.87 -1.41
CA ASP A 832 -3.66 -15.59 -2.66
C ASP A 832 -3.56 -14.66 -3.88
N ILE A 833 -2.36 -14.11 -4.09
CA ILE A 833 -2.06 -13.12 -5.13
C ILE A 833 -0.99 -13.68 -6.07
N LEU A 834 -1.27 -13.65 -7.38
CA LEU A 834 -0.36 -14.09 -8.43
C LEU A 834 0.02 -12.92 -9.35
N ILE A 835 1.32 -12.68 -9.49
CA ILE A 835 1.92 -11.73 -10.43
C ILE A 835 2.72 -12.54 -11.45
N ASP A 836 2.14 -12.81 -12.63
CA ASP A 836 2.64 -13.81 -13.58
C ASP A 836 2.90 -13.26 -14.98
N ASN A 837 4.05 -13.56 -15.57
CA ASN A 837 4.34 -13.25 -16.98
C ASN A 837 4.16 -11.77 -17.37
N ASN A 838 4.43 -10.83 -16.45
CA ASN A 838 4.37 -9.40 -16.74
C ASN A 838 5.74 -8.88 -17.20
N MET A 839 5.73 -7.76 -17.93
CA MET A 839 6.94 -7.05 -18.33
C MET A 839 7.05 -5.72 -17.59
N PHE A 840 8.18 -5.51 -16.91
CA PHE A 840 8.49 -4.27 -16.18
C PHE A 840 9.66 -3.56 -16.87
N ILE A 841 9.43 -2.33 -17.33
CA ILE A 841 10.41 -1.50 -18.05
C ILE A 841 10.60 -0.17 -17.31
N THR A 842 11.86 0.19 -17.06
CA THR A 842 12.25 1.47 -16.41
C THR A 842 11.51 1.68 -15.09
N THR A 843 11.76 0.79 -14.12
CA THR A 843 11.16 0.84 -12.79
C THR A 843 11.96 1.79 -11.87
N PRO A 844 11.36 2.85 -11.32
CA PRO A 844 12.03 3.74 -10.37
C PRO A 844 12.22 3.11 -8.98
N GLY A 845 11.52 2.03 -8.65
CA GLY A 845 11.64 1.27 -7.40
C GLY A 845 11.45 -0.24 -7.60
N VAL A 846 10.95 -0.93 -6.58
CA VAL A 846 10.68 -2.38 -6.62
C VAL A 846 9.50 -2.70 -7.55
N ILE A 847 9.53 -3.86 -8.24
CA ILE A 847 8.39 -4.30 -9.07
C ILE A 847 7.15 -4.56 -8.21
N THR A 848 7.35 -5.03 -6.97
CA THR A 848 6.30 -5.13 -5.98
C THR A 848 6.86 -5.03 -4.56
N TYR A 849 6.04 -4.50 -3.65
CA TYR A 849 6.28 -4.57 -2.21
C TYR A 849 5.11 -5.29 -1.54
N VAL A 850 5.40 -6.40 -0.86
CA VAL A 850 4.43 -7.30 -0.23
C VAL A 850 4.33 -7.01 1.26
N CYS A 851 3.18 -6.52 1.72
CA CYS A 851 2.96 -6.19 3.12
C CYS A 851 1.60 -6.61 3.66
N SER A 852 1.56 -7.12 4.89
CA SER A 852 0.34 -7.63 5.56
C SER A 852 -0.38 -8.69 4.71
N ALA A 853 0.40 -9.58 4.09
CA ALA A 853 -0.08 -10.51 3.07
C ALA A 853 0.47 -11.93 3.21
N SER A 854 -0.28 -12.92 2.72
CA SER A 854 0.20 -14.31 2.62
C SER A 854 -0.07 -14.98 1.27
N ASN A 855 0.72 -16.00 0.94
CA ASN A 855 0.60 -16.74 -0.33
C ASN A 855 0.64 -15.80 -1.55
N VAL A 856 1.78 -15.11 -1.73
CA VAL A 856 2.01 -14.21 -2.85
C VAL A 856 3.06 -14.81 -3.77
N THR A 857 2.69 -15.07 -5.02
CA THR A 857 3.58 -15.68 -6.02
C THR A 857 3.91 -14.66 -7.12
N ILE A 858 5.18 -14.31 -7.25
CA ILE A 858 5.74 -13.46 -8.31
C ILE A 858 6.53 -14.37 -9.25
N ARG A 859 6.01 -14.64 -10.44
CA ARG A 859 6.67 -15.60 -11.34
C ARG A 859 6.69 -15.22 -12.81
N ASN A 860 7.68 -15.75 -13.52
CA ASN A 860 7.83 -15.62 -14.98
C ASN A 860 7.84 -14.17 -15.51
N ASN A 861 8.04 -13.17 -14.64
CA ASN A 861 8.06 -11.78 -15.05
C ASN A 861 9.41 -11.44 -15.69
N THR A 862 9.42 -10.48 -16.62
CA THR A 862 10.65 -9.92 -17.21
C THR A 862 10.88 -8.52 -16.67
N ILE A 863 12.06 -8.26 -16.10
CA ILE A 863 12.44 -6.98 -15.49
C ILE A 863 13.61 -6.39 -16.27
N ARG A 864 13.41 -5.19 -16.84
CA ARG A 864 14.41 -4.48 -17.65
C ARG A 864 14.49 -3.01 -17.25
N ASN A 865 15.69 -2.55 -16.90
CA ASN A 865 15.95 -1.14 -16.57
C ASN A 865 16.95 -0.53 -17.56
N PRO A 866 16.55 -0.21 -18.81
CA PRO A 866 17.48 0.24 -19.83
C PRO A 866 17.93 1.70 -19.66
N GLU A 867 17.21 2.47 -18.84
CA GLU A 867 17.35 3.92 -18.71
C GLU A 867 17.79 4.34 -17.29
N THR A 868 18.62 5.38 -17.24
CA THR A 868 19.03 6.04 -15.99
C THR A 868 17.90 6.94 -15.47
N GLY A 869 17.69 6.95 -14.15
CA GLY A 869 16.93 8.01 -13.47
C GLY A 869 17.84 9.19 -13.11
N LYS A 870 17.29 10.22 -12.43
CA LYS A 870 18.14 11.25 -11.81
C LYS A 870 18.96 10.64 -10.67
N GLU A 871 18.34 9.75 -9.88
CA GLU A 871 19.00 8.89 -8.90
C GLU A 871 18.74 7.42 -9.20
N ASN A 872 19.78 6.59 -9.32
CA ASN A 872 19.64 5.15 -9.52
C ASN A 872 19.61 4.42 -8.19
N LEU A 873 18.40 4.26 -7.63
CA LEU A 873 18.22 3.57 -6.35
C LEU A 873 18.61 2.09 -6.46
N PRO A 874 19.35 1.53 -5.48
CA PRO A 874 19.85 0.15 -5.60
C PRO A 874 18.76 -0.91 -5.72
N HIS A 875 17.55 -0.64 -5.23
CA HIS A 875 16.41 -1.56 -5.20
C HIS A 875 15.52 -1.49 -6.47
N ARG A 876 15.93 -0.74 -7.51
CA ARG A 876 15.22 -0.70 -8.79
C ARG A 876 15.07 -2.11 -9.36
N GLY A 877 13.83 -2.52 -9.66
CA GLY A 877 13.52 -3.83 -10.22
C GLY A 877 13.56 -5.00 -9.23
N ALA A 878 13.88 -4.77 -7.95
CA ALA A 878 13.85 -5.81 -6.91
C ALA A 878 12.42 -6.08 -6.42
N VAL A 879 12.28 -6.98 -5.45
CA VAL A 879 11.04 -7.23 -4.69
C VAL A 879 11.25 -6.81 -3.23
N GLY A 880 10.23 -6.24 -2.59
CA GLY A 880 10.23 -5.96 -1.14
C GLY A 880 9.19 -6.78 -0.40
N ALA A 881 9.44 -7.11 0.87
CA ALA A 881 8.50 -7.81 1.74
C ALA A 881 8.65 -7.40 3.22
N SER A 882 7.54 -7.20 3.92
CA SER A 882 7.45 -7.06 5.38
C SER A 882 6.08 -7.52 5.87
N TYR A 883 5.91 -7.96 7.11
CA TYR A 883 4.62 -8.46 7.61
C TYR A 883 3.98 -9.50 6.68
N ALA A 884 4.81 -10.35 6.07
CA ALA A 884 4.41 -11.23 4.99
C ALA A 884 4.81 -12.67 5.27
N SER A 885 4.02 -13.62 4.78
CA SER A 885 4.33 -15.04 4.87
C SER A 885 4.11 -15.72 3.53
N ASP A 886 4.92 -16.73 3.23
CA ASP A 886 4.77 -17.52 2.00
C ASP A 886 4.82 -16.66 0.73
N VAL A 887 5.94 -15.97 0.53
CA VAL A 887 6.20 -15.16 -0.68
C VAL A 887 7.17 -15.91 -1.57
N LYS A 888 6.74 -16.19 -2.79
CA LYS A 888 7.49 -16.99 -3.76
C LYS A 888 7.88 -16.12 -4.96
N VAL A 889 9.18 -16.00 -5.22
CA VAL A 889 9.73 -15.30 -6.38
C VAL A 889 10.38 -16.35 -7.28
N ILE A 890 9.69 -16.75 -8.36
CA ILE A 890 10.03 -17.96 -9.11
C ILE A 890 10.14 -17.71 -10.62
N GLY A 891 11.20 -18.18 -11.26
CA GLY A 891 11.25 -18.21 -12.74
C GLY A 891 11.25 -16.85 -13.43
N ASN A 892 11.46 -15.75 -12.69
CA ASN A 892 11.53 -14.41 -13.27
C ASN A 892 12.87 -14.20 -13.98
N THR A 893 12.91 -13.29 -14.95
CA THR A 893 14.10 -12.94 -15.72
C THR A 893 14.47 -11.48 -15.47
N TRP A 894 15.66 -11.23 -14.95
CA TRP A 894 16.26 -9.90 -14.86
C TRP A 894 17.25 -9.68 -15.99
N VAL A 895 17.08 -8.58 -16.72
CA VAL A 895 18.09 -8.11 -17.70
C VAL A 895 19.10 -7.23 -16.97
N ARG A 896 20.40 -7.57 -17.04
CA ARG A 896 21.46 -6.80 -16.37
C ARG A 896 21.41 -5.33 -16.79
N SER A 897 21.54 -4.45 -15.80
CA SER A 897 21.61 -3.02 -16.01
C SER A 897 22.53 -2.36 -14.98
N PRO A 898 23.40 -1.42 -15.40
CA PRO A 898 24.19 -0.63 -14.46
C PRO A 898 23.33 0.27 -13.56
N TYR A 899 22.05 0.45 -13.88
CA TYR A 899 21.13 1.32 -13.15
C TYR A 899 20.27 0.57 -12.12
N ALA A 900 20.34 -0.76 -12.08
CA ALA A 900 19.56 -1.62 -11.19
C ALA A 900 20.43 -2.79 -10.70
N PRO A 901 21.40 -2.54 -9.80
CA PRO A 901 22.43 -3.53 -9.44
C PRO A 901 21.92 -4.66 -8.56
N ASN A 902 20.87 -4.45 -7.75
CA ASN A 902 20.42 -5.45 -6.79
C ASN A 902 19.19 -6.20 -7.32
N MET A 903 19.43 -7.38 -7.90
CA MET A 903 18.38 -8.29 -8.37
C MET A 903 18.08 -9.31 -7.28
N GLY A 904 16.88 -9.27 -6.71
CA GLY A 904 16.52 -10.13 -5.59
C GLY A 904 15.39 -9.59 -4.73
N VAL A 905 15.33 -10.06 -3.48
CA VAL A 905 14.26 -9.76 -2.52
C VAL A 905 14.82 -9.10 -1.27
N TYR A 906 14.28 -7.95 -0.89
CA TYR A 906 14.47 -7.33 0.43
C TYR A 906 13.35 -7.79 1.36
N ALA A 907 13.66 -8.49 2.44
CA ALA A 907 12.66 -9.01 3.38
C ALA A 907 12.97 -8.57 4.82
N ASP A 908 12.00 -7.98 5.51
CA ASP A 908 12.12 -7.61 6.93
C ASP A 908 12.28 -8.85 7.81
N VAL A 909 13.37 -8.92 8.59
CA VAL A 909 13.78 -10.16 9.28
C VAL A 909 12.95 -10.52 10.51
N GLU A 910 12.11 -9.60 10.99
CA GLU A 910 11.27 -9.83 12.17
C GLU A 910 9.84 -10.20 11.78
N THR A 911 9.36 -9.65 10.68
CA THR A 911 7.94 -9.70 10.31
C THR A 911 7.67 -10.58 9.10
N THR A 912 8.71 -11.13 8.48
CA THR A 912 8.60 -11.90 7.24
C THR A 912 9.10 -13.32 7.40
N SER A 913 8.36 -14.28 6.84
CA SER A 913 8.75 -15.70 6.85
C SER A 913 8.35 -16.43 5.56
N GLY A 914 8.95 -17.59 5.29
CA GLY A 914 8.60 -18.41 4.13
C GLY A 914 8.88 -17.74 2.78
N ILE A 915 10.03 -17.08 2.64
CA ILE A 915 10.45 -16.50 1.35
C ILE A 915 11.15 -17.58 0.52
N VAL A 916 10.69 -17.78 -0.72
CA VAL A 916 11.31 -18.69 -1.70
C VAL A 916 11.79 -17.86 -2.89
N VAL A 917 13.06 -18.05 -3.31
CA VAL A 917 13.66 -17.36 -4.46
C VAL A 917 14.39 -18.39 -5.33
N GLU A 918 13.71 -18.93 -6.34
CA GLU A 918 14.21 -20.09 -7.11
C GLU A 918 13.89 -20.01 -8.60
N GLY A 919 14.65 -20.71 -9.46
CA GLY A 919 14.43 -20.72 -10.90
C GLY A 919 14.62 -19.37 -11.62
N ASN A 920 14.97 -18.30 -10.91
CA ASN A 920 15.10 -16.95 -11.47
C ASN A 920 16.42 -16.80 -12.25
N THR A 921 16.37 -16.18 -13.43
CA THR A 921 17.53 -16.01 -14.31
C THR A 921 17.98 -14.55 -14.42
N VAL A 922 19.28 -14.38 -14.65
CA VAL A 922 19.89 -13.09 -14.99
C VAL A 922 20.49 -13.23 -16.38
N VAL A 923 20.10 -12.34 -17.29
CA VAL A 923 20.55 -12.33 -18.69
C VAL A 923 21.27 -11.03 -19.00
N ASP A 924 22.25 -11.09 -19.88
CA ASP A 924 22.90 -9.89 -20.42
C ASP A 924 22.00 -9.19 -21.45
N ARG A 925 22.30 -7.91 -21.72
CA ARG A 925 21.51 -7.02 -22.56
C ARG A 925 21.53 -7.40 -24.04
#